data_AF-A0AAV7GRL5-F1
#
_entry.id   AF-A0AAV7GRL5-F1
#
_cell.length_a   1.000
_cell.length_b   1.000
_cell.length_c   1.000
_cell.angle_alpha   90.00
_cell.angle_beta   90.00
_cell.angle_gamma   90.00
#
_symmetry.space_group_name_H-M   'P 1'
#
loop_
_entity.id
_entity.type
_entity.pdbx_description
1 polymer ?
#
loop_
_entity_poly.entity_id
_entity_poly.type
_entity_poly.pdbx_seq_one_letter_code
_entity_poly.pdbx_strand_id
1 'polypeptide(L)'
;MDEEHSPDNNGKLLPDLKLGITLRAIDESSFLIRRLKIPFFHPLTSSFSDARQAQGFISFFKTLPNDARAVRFFDRKDYYTVHGENAGFIAKTYYRTTTALRQLGNTNDGISSVSVSRNMFENIARDLLLDRTDHTIEVYEGSGSNWRLTKAGTPGNIGSFEDVLFANNDMQDAPVTIALFPSLRENQRTVGLSYVDLTNQKLGLAEFLDDSQFTNVESVLVALGCKECLLPMESGKSIEFKNLHDVLSRCGVLLTERKKTEFKSRDLVQDLSRIIRGSVEPVRELLSEFQLALSALGALLSYVDLLADDCNYGTYTIQKYSLDRYMRLDSAAIRALNILESRTDANKNFSLLGLMNRTCTAGMGKRLLNRWLKQPLLDVDEVNFRLDMVQTFVDDVEVRQTLRQQLKRMPDIERLTHNLRKRAANLSPVIKLYQACNRLPYIKSALEHYEGQFSPLIRKKYICPLQHWLDKDQLNMFIDLVDTAVDVNHIESGEYMISPGYDEALALLKDKLDAVEQQIYNLHKETANDLDLSIDKSLKLEKGSQFGHVFRITKKEEQKVRKTLNTHFIVLETRKDGVKFTNTKLKKLGEQYQKILNEYTSRQKDLVLRVVDTSATFSMLPVPYVRPEITGSDEGDIILEGCRHPCVEAQDGVNFIPNDCNLVRGKSWLQIITGPNMGGKSTFIRQVGVNVLMAQIGCFVPCDRASVSFRDCIFARVGAGDCQSDGEIDGDIISRIQIGWMKRRIASGLCDRKVPLKLKGKFYKMVVRLAMLYGAKCWPLKEKHNIKLSVPEMRMLRWISGFTLRNRIRNGQICEKVGVAPVVDKIRESRLRWFCHIKWWPSDDSLRGVSTFMQEMLETASILKGATEKSLIIIDELGRGTSTYDGFGLAWAICEYLVQVTRAPTLFATHFHELTALSQGTFDDSSGMAAVGVANYHVGAHIDPSSRKLTMLYKVEPGACDQSFGIHVAEFANFPESVVALAKRKAAELENSAQTPITSDNFNEEPGAKRIQVCSSDDMATGAARARRFLEEFAKMPLDQMDVKQAMQNVSRLTCELEKDAAKNAWLKQLFLTS
;
A
#
# COMPACT_ATOMS: atom_id res chain seq x y z
N MET A 1 -38.76 -4.96 -37.53
CA MET A 1 -39.45 -6.11 -36.91
C MET A 1 -39.84 -5.68 -35.50
N ASP A 2 -40.45 -4.51 -35.34
CA ASP A 2 -41.86 -4.12 -35.61
C ASP A 2 -42.60 -4.24 -34.27
N GLU A 3 -42.71 -3.15 -33.53
CA GLU A 3 -43.83 -2.17 -33.55
C GLU A 3 -45.11 -2.66 -32.85
N GLU A 4 -45.45 -1.90 -31.80
CA GLU A 4 -46.78 -1.34 -31.53
C GLU A 4 -47.95 -2.11 -30.87
N HIS A 5 -48.58 -1.35 -29.96
CA HIS A 5 -50.02 -1.22 -29.69
C HIS A 5 -50.66 -1.80 -28.39
N SER A 6 -50.98 -0.83 -27.53
CA SER A 6 -52.03 -0.61 -26.52
C SER A 6 -53.48 -1.02 -26.89
N PRO A 7 -54.55 -0.65 -26.13
CA PRO A 7 -54.87 -0.73 -24.69
C PRO A 7 -56.35 -1.19 -24.42
N ASP A 8 -56.87 -0.87 -23.22
CA ASP A 8 -58.28 -0.74 -22.79
C ASP A 8 -59.04 -1.97 -22.23
N ASN A 9 -59.45 -1.90 -20.95
CA ASN A 9 -60.80 -1.39 -20.66
C ASN A 9 -61.07 -1.13 -19.16
N ASN A 10 -61.86 -0.08 -18.92
CA ASN A 10 -62.36 0.42 -17.63
C ASN A 10 -63.60 -0.33 -17.13
N GLY A 11 -63.80 -0.35 -15.80
CA GLY A 11 -65.12 -0.02 -15.24
C GLY A 11 -65.73 -0.92 -14.15
N LYS A 12 -65.83 -0.35 -12.93
CA LYS A 12 -66.98 -0.36 -12.00
C LYS A 12 -67.33 -1.64 -11.19
N LEU A 13 -67.17 -1.58 -9.86
CA LEU A 13 -68.21 -1.41 -8.81
C LEU A 13 -67.71 -1.83 -7.40
N LEU A 14 -67.96 -0.96 -6.41
CA LEU A 14 -67.89 -1.16 -4.93
C LEU A 14 -69.21 -1.81 -4.43
N PRO A 15 -69.44 -2.23 -3.14
CA PRO A 15 -68.65 -2.10 -1.90
C PRO A 15 -68.64 -3.34 -0.93
N ASP A 16 -67.94 -3.18 0.21
CA ASP A 16 -68.13 -3.75 1.57
C ASP A 16 -68.23 -5.27 1.85
N LEU A 17 -67.25 -5.84 2.57
CA LEU A 17 -67.35 -6.21 4.01
C LEU A 17 -66.13 -7.05 4.50
N LYS A 18 -65.54 -6.55 5.60
CA LYS A 18 -64.83 -7.18 6.74
C LYS A 18 -64.14 -8.56 6.63
N LEU A 19 -62.87 -8.51 7.11
CA LEU A 19 -62.14 -9.47 7.94
C LEU A 19 -61.52 -10.73 7.31
N GLY A 20 -60.17 -10.72 7.32
CA GLY A 20 -59.36 -11.89 7.65
C GLY A 20 -58.53 -12.48 6.52
N ILE A 21 -57.31 -12.92 6.90
CA ILE A 21 -56.52 -14.00 6.28
C ILE A 21 -55.36 -13.57 5.34
N THR A 22 -54.16 -13.67 5.95
CA THR A 22 -52.85 -14.15 5.43
C THR A 22 -52.13 -13.43 4.28
N LEU A 23 -50.99 -12.84 4.64
CA LEU A 23 -49.81 -12.69 3.78
C LEU A 23 -49.11 -14.05 3.59
N ARG A 24 -49.30 -14.66 2.42
CA ARG A 24 -48.33 -15.57 1.77
C ARG A 24 -48.15 -15.08 0.34
N ALA A 25 -46.98 -14.50 0.06
CA ALA A 25 -46.27 -14.54 -1.23
C ALA A 25 -45.18 -13.45 -1.25
N ILE A 26 -44.08 -13.68 -0.52
CA ILE A 26 -42.75 -13.18 -0.90
C ILE A 26 -41.77 -14.29 -0.50
N ASP A 27 -41.59 -15.26 -1.38
CA ASP A 27 -40.50 -16.22 -1.27
C ASP A 27 -40.02 -16.55 -2.68
N GLU A 28 -39.09 -15.73 -3.19
CA GLU A 28 -38.31 -16.07 -4.39
C GLU A 28 -36.98 -15.29 -4.49
N SER A 29 -36.77 -14.24 -3.68
CA SER A 29 -35.47 -13.54 -3.59
C SER A 29 -34.52 -14.11 -2.51
N SER A 30 -34.90 -15.18 -1.83
CA SER A 30 -34.15 -15.81 -0.73
C SER A 30 -33.18 -16.92 -1.18
N PHE A 31 -33.19 -17.29 -2.47
CA PHE A 31 -32.46 -18.48 -2.96
C PHE A 31 -31.03 -18.22 -3.47
N LEU A 32 -30.65 -16.98 -3.81
CA LEU A 32 -29.29 -16.69 -4.33
C LEU A 32 -28.24 -16.33 -3.25
N ILE A 33 -28.64 -16.05 -2.01
CA ILE A 33 -27.70 -15.65 -0.94
C ILE A 33 -27.09 -16.85 -0.19
N ARG A 34 -27.53 -18.09 -0.45
CA ARG A 34 -27.03 -19.30 0.23
C ARG A 34 -25.74 -19.92 -0.34
N ARG A 35 -25.08 -19.30 -1.33
CA ARG A 35 -23.80 -19.80 -1.88
C ARG A 35 -22.54 -19.07 -1.43
N LEU A 36 -22.65 -18.02 -0.61
CA LEU A 36 -21.50 -17.53 0.15
C LEU A 36 -21.43 -18.34 1.45
N LYS A 37 -20.41 -19.20 1.58
CA LYS A 37 -20.07 -19.89 2.83
C LYS A 37 -19.73 -18.85 3.90
N ILE A 38 -20.73 -18.33 4.61
CA ILE A 38 -20.54 -17.65 5.89
C ILE A 38 -20.07 -18.73 6.87
N PRO A 39 -18.90 -18.59 7.53
CA PRO A 39 -18.47 -19.55 8.53
C PRO A 39 -19.54 -19.66 9.62
N PHE A 40 -19.96 -20.89 9.92
CA PHE A 40 -20.90 -21.19 11.00
C PHE A 40 -20.39 -20.55 12.30
N PHE A 41 -21.21 -19.68 12.90
CA PHE A 41 -20.92 -19.11 14.23
C PHE A 41 -20.96 -20.24 15.27
N HIS A 42 -19.83 -20.52 15.93
CA HIS A 42 -19.82 -21.34 17.14
C HIS A 42 -20.58 -20.59 18.25
N PRO A 43 -21.52 -21.24 18.96
CA PRO A 43 -22.22 -20.60 20.08
C PRO A 43 -21.24 -20.39 21.25
N LEU A 44 -20.87 -19.12 21.50
CA LEU A 44 -20.08 -18.70 22.67
C LEU A 44 -20.77 -18.99 24.03
N THR A 45 -22.08 -19.28 24.03
CA THR A 45 -22.80 -19.67 25.24
C THR A 45 -22.51 -21.10 25.69
N SER A 46 -21.80 -21.91 24.89
CA SER A 46 -21.39 -23.27 25.28
C SER A 46 -19.90 -23.39 25.64
N SER A 47 -19.12 -22.31 25.61
CA SER A 47 -17.66 -22.39 25.77
C SER A 47 -17.14 -22.19 27.19
N PHE A 48 -17.95 -21.59 28.07
CA PHE A 48 -17.72 -21.69 29.50
C PHE A 48 -18.70 -22.72 30.02
N SER A 49 -18.23 -23.95 30.22
CA SER A 49 -19.01 -25.00 30.88
C SER A 49 -19.35 -24.61 32.34
N ASP A 50 -18.71 -23.57 32.88
CA ASP A 50 -18.86 -23.13 34.27
C ASP A 50 -18.71 -21.60 34.42
N ALA A 51 -19.69 -20.94 35.06
CA ALA A 51 -19.68 -19.50 35.35
C ALA A 51 -18.50 -19.08 36.24
N ARG A 52 -17.96 -19.99 37.06
CA ARG A 52 -16.77 -19.74 37.89
C ARG A 52 -15.51 -19.52 37.06
N GLN A 53 -15.38 -20.26 35.96
CA GLN A 53 -14.23 -20.10 35.06
C GLN A 53 -14.27 -18.78 34.30
N ALA A 54 -15.46 -18.30 33.94
CA ALA A 54 -15.63 -16.99 33.31
C ALA A 54 -15.21 -15.85 34.26
N GLN A 55 -15.58 -15.95 35.54
CA GLN A 55 -15.20 -14.95 36.54
C GLN A 55 -13.69 -14.97 36.83
N GLY A 56 -13.08 -16.16 36.92
CA GLY A 56 -11.63 -16.30 37.08
C GLY A 56 -10.83 -15.78 35.88
N PHE A 57 -11.39 -15.86 34.67
CA PHE A 57 -10.78 -15.24 33.49
C PHE A 57 -10.86 -13.71 33.55
N ILE A 58 -12.02 -13.15 33.94
CA ILE A 58 -12.23 -11.70 34.04
C ILE A 58 -11.27 -11.09 35.07
N SER A 59 -11.04 -11.76 36.21
CA SER A 59 -10.07 -11.28 37.20
C SER A 59 -8.64 -11.29 36.66
N PHE A 60 -8.23 -12.36 35.97
CA PHE A 60 -6.93 -12.41 35.29
C PHE A 60 -6.79 -11.31 34.24
N PHE A 61 -7.79 -11.14 33.35
CA PHE A 61 -7.72 -10.15 32.27
C PHE A 61 -7.52 -8.73 32.79
N LYS A 62 -8.12 -8.39 33.95
CA LYS A 62 -7.94 -7.10 34.63
C LYS A 62 -6.54 -6.88 35.20
N THR A 63 -5.74 -7.92 35.38
CA THR A 63 -4.33 -7.80 35.83
C THR A 63 -3.36 -7.47 34.70
N LEU A 64 -3.79 -7.63 33.43
CA LEU A 64 -2.93 -7.38 32.29
C LEU A 64 -2.63 -5.88 32.11
N PRO A 65 -1.42 -5.52 31.64
CA PRO A 65 -1.08 -4.12 31.35
C PRO A 65 -2.04 -3.50 30.33
N ASN A 66 -2.40 -2.23 30.51
CA ASN A 66 -3.20 -1.52 29.52
C ASN A 66 -2.29 -1.02 28.39
N ASP A 67 -2.13 -1.82 27.33
CA ASP A 67 -1.41 -1.44 26.11
C ASP A 67 -2.39 -1.47 24.94
N ALA A 68 -2.63 -0.31 24.33
CA ALA A 68 -3.55 -0.16 23.21
C ALA A 68 -3.02 -0.78 21.90
N ARG A 69 -1.71 -1.03 21.80
CA ARG A 69 -1.07 -1.64 20.62
C ARG A 69 -1.12 -3.16 20.66
N ALA A 70 -1.23 -3.76 21.86
CA ALA A 70 -1.15 -5.20 22.05
C ALA A 70 -2.50 -5.89 21.80
N VAL A 71 -2.60 -6.61 20.68
CA VAL A 71 -3.75 -7.45 20.36
C VAL A 71 -3.57 -8.83 20.99
N ARG A 72 -4.34 -9.08 22.04
CA ARG A 72 -4.24 -10.29 22.88
C ARG A 72 -5.24 -11.37 22.46
N PHE A 73 -4.74 -12.54 22.10
CA PHE A 73 -5.51 -13.74 21.79
C PHE A 73 -5.39 -14.75 22.93
N PHE A 74 -6.49 -15.43 23.22
CA PHE A 74 -6.57 -16.47 24.24
C PHE A 74 -6.97 -17.79 23.60
N ASP A 75 -6.08 -18.78 23.65
CA ASP A 75 -6.29 -20.07 23.01
C ASP A 75 -7.34 -20.90 23.77
N ARG A 76 -8.35 -21.37 23.04
CA ARG A 76 -9.42 -22.27 23.51
C ARG A 76 -9.34 -23.65 22.85
N LYS A 77 -8.16 -24.04 22.35
CA LYS A 77 -7.85 -25.24 21.56
C LYS A 77 -8.40 -25.19 20.15
N ASP A 78 -9.72 -25.12 19.97
CA ASP A 78 -10.33 -25.17 18.63
C ASP A 78 -10.38 -23.80 17.95
N TYR A 79 -10.34 -22.72 18.74
CA TYR A 79 -10.45 -21.33 18.30
C TYR A 79 -9.80 -20.39 19.33
N TYR A 80 -9.64 -19.12 18.96
CA TYR A 80 -9.14 -18.06 19.85
C TYR A 80 -10.26 -17.14 20.31
N THR A 81 -10.13 -16.57 21.50
CA THR A 81 -11.00 -15.48 21.97
C THR A 81 -10.22 -14.19 22.14
N VAL A 82 -10.85 -13.06 21.85
CA VAL A 82 -10.30 -11.71 22.04
C VAL A 82 -11.30 -10.88 22.82
N HIS A 83 -10.82 -10.01 23.71
CA HIS A 83 -11.64 -9.34 24.72
C HIS A 83 -11.36 -7.82 24.82
N GLY A 84 -12.30 -7.08 25.39
CA GLY A 84 -12.17 -5.64 25.65
C GLY A 84 -12.20 -4.80 24.38
N GLU A 85 -11.32 -3.80 24.30
CA GLU A 85 -11.18 -2.92 23.14
C GLU A 85 -10.70 -3.68 21.90
N ASN A 86 -9.82 -4.68 22.08
CA ASN A 86 -9.34 -5.56 21.03
C ASN A 86 -10.49 -6.33 20.35
N ALA A 87 -11.52 -6.73 21.10
CA ALA A 87 -12.70 -7.38 20.54
C ALA A 87 -13.49 -6.41 19.63
N GLY A 88 -13.61 -5.14 20.04
CA GLY A 88 -14.23 -4.08 19.25
C GLY A 88 -13.47 -3.78 17.96
N PHE A 89 -12.14 -3.74 18.04
CA PHE A 89 -11.25 -3.60 16.89
C PHE A 89 -11.43 -4.77 15.91
N ILE A 90 -11.36 -6.02 16.37
CA ILE A 90 -11.47 -7.17 15.47
C ILE A 90 -12.85 -7.27 14.80
N ALA A 91 -13.92 -7.01 15.56
CA ALA A 91 -15.29 -7.03 15.04
C ALA A 91 -15.50 -6.01 13.91
N LYS A 92 -14.97 -4.79 14.07
CA LYS A 92 -15.12 -3.72 13.08
C LYS A 92 -14.19 -3.90 11.87
N THR A 93 -12.92 -4.24 12.12
CA THR A 93 -11.89 -4.30 11.08
C THR A 93 -12.03 -5.55 10.22
N TYR A 94 -12.14 -6.73 10.84
CA TYR A 94 -12.07 -8.00 10.11
C TYR A 94 -13.44 -8.60 9.84
N TYR A 95 -14.33 -8.62 10.83
CA TYR A 95 -15.70 -9.13 10.63
C TYR A 95 -16.61 -8.11 9.94
N ARG A 96 -16.22 -6.83 9.89
CA ARG A 96 -17.01 -5.71 9.36
C ARG A 96 -18.42 -5.63 9.95
N THR A 97 -18.61 -6.13 11.18
CA THR A 97 -19.89 -6.12 11.89
C THR A 97 -19.69 -6.13 13.40
N THR A 98 -20.49 -5.34 14.11
CA THR A 98 -20.54 -5.37 15.58
C THR A 98 -21.39 -6.53 16.12
N THR A 99 -22.12 -7.26 15.27
CA THR A 99 -22.94 -8.41 15.69
C THR A 99 -22.13 -9.60 16.18
N ALA A 100 -20.83 -9.63 15.88
CA ALA A 100 -19.90 -10.64 16.38
C ALA A 100 -19.53 -10.43 17.86
N LEU A 101 -19.73 -9.22 18.40
CA LEU A 101 -19.45 -8.90 19.81
C LEU A 101 -20.44 -9.61 20.74
N ARG A 102 -19.90 -10.32 21.73
CA ARG A 102 -20.65 -10.90 22.86
C ARG A 102 -20.18 -10.28 24.16
N GLN A 103 -20.98 -10.40 25.22
CA GLN A 103 -20.58 -10.01 26.57
C GLN A 103 -20.23 -11.25 27.37
N LEU A 104 -19.08 -11.22 28.03
CA LEU A 104 -18.61 -12.27 28.92
C LEU A 104 -18.70 -11.77 30.37
N GLY A 105 -19.47 -12.46 31.22
CA GLY A 105 -19.70 -12.08 32.61
C GLY A 105 -21.07 -11.48 32.87
N ASN A 106 -21.35 -11.09 34.11
CA ASN A 106 -22.60 -10.45 34.50
C ASN A 106 -22.71 -9.03 33.91
N THR A 107 -23.93 -8.52 33.75
CA THR A 107 -24.23 -7.25 33.05
C THR A 107 -23.51 -6.01 33.60
N ASN A 108 -23.03 -6.02 34.85
CA ASN A 108 -22.29 -4.91 35.45
C ASN A 108 -20.76 -5.05 35.38
N ASP A 109 -20.22 -6.25 35.10
CA ASP A 109 -18.77 -6.51 35.04
C ASP A 109 -18.37 -7.25 33.74
N GLY A 110 -19.22 -7.13 32.72
CA GLY A 110 -19.10 -7.85 31.46
C GLY A 110 -18.03 -7.26 30.55
N ILE A 111 -17.23 -8.14 29.94
CA ILE A 111 -16.20 -7.76 28.98
C ILE A 111 -16.65 -8.16 27.57
N SER A 112 -16.58 -7.20 26.64
CA SER A 112 -16.85 -7.44 25.21
C SER A 112 -15.88 -8.49 24.66
N SER A 113 -16.39 -9.48 23.93
CA SER A 113 -15.64 -10.68 23.54
C SER A 113 -16.00 -11.13 22.12
N VAL A 114 -15.03 -11.65 21.37
CA VAL A 114 -15.18 -12.17 20.00
C VAL A 114 -14.45 -13.51 19.88
N SER A 115 -15.09 -14.48 19.23
CA SER A 115 -14.43 -15.73 18.80
C SER A 115 -13.77 -15.56 17.44
N VAL A 116 -12.59 -16.13 17.28
CA VAL A 116 -11.77 -16.09 16.07
C VAL A 116 -11.34 -17.52 15.74
N SER A 117 -11.73 -18.03 14.57
CA SER A 117 -11.28 -19.36 14.11
C SER A 117 -9.78 -19.35 13.80
N ARG A 118 -9.12 -20.52 13.77
CA ARG A 118 -7.68 -20.62 13.47
C ARG A 118 -7.30 -19.97 12.13
N ASN A 119 -8.06 -20.23 11.05
CA ASN A 119 -7.82 -19.59 9.75
C ASN A 119 -8.01 -18.06 9.79
N MET A 120 -8.99 -17.57 10.57
CA MET A 120 -9.20 -16.13 10.72
C MET A 120 -8.05 -15.50 11.52
N PHE A 121 -7.56 -16.19 12.54
CA PHE A 121 -6.40 -15.79 13.32
C PHE A 121 -5.14 -15.70 12.44
N GLU A 122 -4.90 -16.68 11.56
CA GLU A 122 -3.79 -16.62 10.58
C GLU A 122 -3.88 -15.34 9.71
N ASN A 123 -5.06 -15.02 9.18
CA ASN A 123 -5.26 -13.82 8.38
C ASN A 123 -5.04 -12.53 9.20
N ILE A 124 -5.52 -12.49 10.45
CA ILE A 124 -5.32 -11.35 11.34
C ILE A 124 -3.84 -11.21 11.70
N ALA A 125 -3.16 -12.31 12.02
CA ALA A 125 -1.75 -12.30 12.36
C ALA A 125 -0.88 -11.81 11.20
N ARG A 126 -1.22 -12.22 9.97
CA ARG A 126 -0.57 -11.72 8.75
C ARG A 126 -0.79 -10.21 8.55
N ASP A 127 -2.02 -9.72 8.65
CA ASP A 127 -2.30 -8.28 8.53
C ASP A 127 -1.60 -7.49 9.64
N LEU A 128 -1.67 -7.93 10.90
CA LEU A 128 -1.10 -7.22 12.04
C LEU A 128 0.44 -7.21 12.09
N LEU A 129 1.12 -8.26 11.62
CA LEU A 129 2.59 -8.38 11.72
C LEU A 129 3.33 -8.02 10.41
N LEU A 130 2.74 -8.29 9.25
CA LEU A 130 3.43 -8.08 7.96
C LEU A 130 2.99 -6.79 7.27
N ASP A 131 1.69 -6.50 7.32
CA ASP A 131 1.12 -5.38 6.59
C ASP A 131 1.06 -4.13 7.48
N ARG A 132 0.53 -4.28 8.70
CA ARG A 132 0.40 -3.24 9.72
C ARG A 132 1.65 -3.21 10.59
N THR A 133 2.07 -2.01 10.95
CA THR A 133 3.23 -1.78 11.81
C THR A 133 2.85 -1.07 13.12
N ASP A 134 1.54 -0.94 13.39
CA ASP A 134 1.00 -0.20 14.53
C ASP A 134 0.62 -1.09 15.73
N HIS A 135 0.56 -2.41 15.55
CA HIS A 135 0.12 -3.36 16.60
C HIS A 135 1.15 -4.46 16.87
N THR A 136 1.05 -5.05 18.06
CA THR A 136 1.77 -6.27 18.46
C THR A 136 0.77 -7.39 18.76
N ILE A 137 1.22 -8.64 18.74
CA ILE A 137 0.38 -9.80 19.02
C ILE A 137 0.91 -10.55 20.23
N GLU A 138 -0.01 -10.91 21.12
CA GLU A 138 0.25 -11.78 22.27
C GLU A 138 -0.74 -12.94 22.27
N VAL A 139 -0.26 -14.17 22.45
CA VAL A 139 -1.09 -15.38 22.57
C VAL A 139 -0.90 -15.96 23.96
N TYR A 140 -2.02 -16.15 24.64
CA TYR A 140 -2.08 -16.73 25.98
C TYR A 140 -2.74 -18.11 25.94
N GLU A 141 -2.17 -19.04 26.68
CA GLU A 141 -2.75 -20.36 26.94
C GLU A 141 -3.03 -20.54 28.42
N GLY A 142 -4.16 -21.14 28.75
CA GLY A 142 -4.57 -21.29 30.13
C GLY A 142 -6.02 -21.72 30.33
N SER A 143 -6.41 -21.81 31.60
CA SER A 143 -7.80 -22.05 32.00
C SER A 143 -8.09 -21.39 33.34
N GLY A 144 -9.35 -20.98 33.55
CA GLY A 144 -9.75 -20.23 34.75
C GLY A 144 -8.96 -18.94 34.90
N SER A 145 -8.24 -18.78 36.02
CA SER A 145 -7.36 -17.64 36.31
C SER A 145 -5.90 -17.86 35.89
N ASN A 146 -5.51 -19.08 35.50
CA ASN A 146 -4.12 -19.43 35.23
C ASN A 146 -3.84 -19.35 33.73
N TRP A 147 -3.43 -18.17 33.27
CA TRP A 147 -3.05 -17.91 31.89
C TRP A 147 -1.59 -17.47 31.82
N ARG A 148 -0.87 -18.01 30.85
CA ARG A 148 0.53 -17.66 30.57
C ARG A 148 0.68 -17.21 29.13
N LEU A 149 1.53 -16.22 28.92
CA LEU A 149 1.95 -15.81 27.58
C LEU A 149 2.79 -16.94 26.97
N THR A 150 2.37 -17.49 25.83
CA THR A 150 3.09 -18.55 25.13
C THR A 150 3.78 -18.07 23.87
N LYS A 151 3.16 -17.14 23.13
CA LYS A 151 3.77 -16.52 21.95
C LYS A 151 3.59 -15.01 21.99
N ALA A 152 4.64 -14.27 21.64
CA ALA A 152 4.60 -12.83 21.42
C ALA A 152 5.28 -12.51 20.10
N GLY A 153 4.74 -11.53 19.38
CA GLY A 153 5.16 -11.20 18.02
C GLY A 153 4.98 -9.71 17.74
N THR A 154 5.98 -9.14 17.09
CA THR A 154 5.99 -7.76 16.63
C THR A 154 6.28 -7.73 15.13
N PRO A 155 6.00 -6.62 14.43
CA PRO A 155 6.34 -6.49 13.01
C PRO A 155 7.83 -6.70 12.69
N GLY A 156 8.74 -6.43 13.65
CA GLY A 156 10.17 -6.73 13.53
C GLY A 156 10.57 -8.13 14.00
N ASN A 157 9.85 -8.70 14.97
CA ASN A 157 10.13 -10.03 15.53
C ASN A 157 8.93 -10.98 15.33
N ILE A 158 8.94 -11.66 14.19
CA ILE A 158 7.90 -12.62 13.80
C ILE A 158 8.25 -14.08 14.15
N GLY A 159 9.38 -14.33 14.83
CA GLY A 159 9.96 -15.66 15.03
C GLY A 159 9.00 -16.69 15.66
N SER A 160 8.16 -16.25 16.61
CA SER A 160 7.17 -17.11 17.29
C SER A 160 5.94 -17.46 16.44
N PHE A 161 5.74 -16.75 15.32
CA PHE A 161 4.57 -16.84 14.45
C PHE A 161 4.91 -17.33 13.05
N GLU A 162 6.14 -17.77 12.79
CA GLU A 162 6.55 -18.26 11.46
C GLU A 162 5.69 -19.42 10.96
N ASP A 163 5.29 -20.33 11.86
CA ASP A 163 4.38 -21.44 11.58
C ASP A 163 3.01 -20.95 11.08
N VAL A 164 2.48 -19.90 11.70
CA VAL A 164 1.18 -19.27 11.40
C VAL A 164 1.26 -18.42 10.13
N LEU A 165 2.28 -17.57 10.03
CA LEU A 165 2.43 -16.61 8.95
C LEU A 165 2.73 -17.30 7.62
N PHE A 166 3.40 -18.45 7.65
CA PHE A 166 4.01 -18.99 6.44
C PHE A 166 3.45 -20.31 5.93
N ALA A 167 2.28 -20.74 6.42
CA ALA A 167 1.56 -21.88 5.84
C ALA A 167 1.31 -21.75 4.32
N ASN A 168 1.29 -20.51 3.78
CA ASN A 168 0.98 -20.20 2.38
C ASN A 168 2.09 -19.48 1.55
N ASN A 169 3.37 -19.54 1.96
CA ASN A 169 4.57 -19.10 1.19
C ASN A 169 4.71 -17.61 0.75
N ASP A 170 3.71 -16.75 0.94
CA ASP A 170 3.79 -15.36 0.45
C ASP A 170 4.34 -14.40 1.52
N MET A 171 5.66 -14.18 1.57
CA MET A 171 6.25 -13.03 2.28
C MET A 171 7.01 -12.15 1.28
N GLN A 172 6.71 -10.85 1.27
CA GLN A 172 7.31 -9.89 0.34
C GLN A 172 8.61 -9.27 0.86
N ASP A 173 8.77 -9.17 2.18
CA ASP A 173 9.87 -8.45 2.86
C ASP A 173 10.37 -9.29 4.03
N ALA A 174 11.69 -9.37 4.23
CA ALA A 174 12.25 -9.93 5.47
C ALA A 174 12.26 -8.81 6.51
N PRO A 175 11.53 -8.93 7.63
CA PRO A 175 11.48 -7.86 8.60
C PRO A 175 12.87 -7.66 9.22
N VAL A 176 13.35 -6.42 9.16
CA VAL A 176 14.60 -5.99 9.81
C VAL A 176 14.24 -5.21 11.06
N THR A 177 14.88 -5.56 12.17
CA THR A 177 14.80 -4.82 13.44
C THR A 177 16.07 -4.00 13.61
N ILE A 178 15.91 -2.73 13.95
CA ILE A 178 16.99 -1.77 14.12
C ILE A 178 17.02 -1.28 15.56
N ALA A 179 18.21 -1.02 16.09
CA ALA A 179 18.40 -0.26 17.33
C ALA A 179 19.19 1.01 17.01
N LEU A 180 18.76 2.14 17.58
CA LEU A 180 19.46 3.42 17.44
C LEU A 180 19.94 3.93 18.80
N PHE A 181 21.14 4.47 18.81
CA PHE A 181 21.73 5.17 19.95
C PHE A 181 22.27 6.53 19.48
N PRO A 182 21.41 7.56 19.41
CA PRO A 182 21.84 8.90 19.05
C PRO A 182 22.59 9.58 20.20
N SER A 183 23.67 10.30 19.85
CA SER A 183 24.49 11.08 20.77
C SER A 183 24.73 12.47 20.18
N LEU A 184 24.54 13.51 21.00
CA LEU A 184 24.90 14.87 20.64
C LEU A 184 26.23 15.21 21.33
N ARG A 185 27.28 15.44 20.55
CA ARG A 185 28.60 15.87 21.04
C ARG A 185 29.05 17.07 20.23
N GLU A 186 29.57 18.12 20.89
CA GLU A 186 30.17 19.27 20.21
C GLU A 186 29.28 19.92 19.13
N ASN A 187 27.96 19.97 19.36
CA ASN A 187 26.96 20.49 18.42
C ASN A 187 26.83 19.67 17.11
N GLN A 188 27.46 18.50 17.03
CA GLN A 188 27.28 17.50 15.97
C GLN A 188 26.50 16.31 16.51
N ARG A 189 25.54 15.83 15.72
CA ARG A 189 24.72 14.67 16.08
C ARG A 189 25.29 13.44 15.40
N THR A 190 25.74 12.49 16.21
CA THR A 190 26.23 11.19 15.74
C THR A 190 25.21 10.12 16.13
N VAL A 191 24.87 9.24 15.20
CA VAL A 191 23.92 8.14 15.44
C VAL A 191 24.66 6.82 15.34
N GLY A 192 24.65 6.05 16.43
CA GLY A 192 25.01 4.64 16.41
C GLY A 192 23.83 3.79 16.00
N LEU A 193 23.99 2.96 14.98
CA LEU A 193 22.95 2.09 14.42
C LEU A 193 23.44 0.64 14.43
N SER A 194 22.57 -0.26 14.87
CA SER A 194 22.74 -1.69 14.61
C SER A 194 21.44 -2.29 14.08
N TYR A 195 21.54 -3.32 13.25
CA TYR A 195 20.37 -4.04 12.76
C TYR A 195 20.59 -5.54 12.77
N VAL A 196 19.47 -6.26 12.78
CA VAL A 196 19.43 -7.72 12.67
C VAL A 196 18.40 -8.10 11.63
N ASP A 197 18.84 -8.93 10.69
CA ASP A 197 18.00 -9.63 9.74
C ASP A 197 17.95 -11.10 10.15
N LEU A 198 16.82 -11.50 10.76
CA LEU A 198 16.60 -12.86 11.24
C LEU A 198 16.46 -13.87 10.09
N THR A 199 16.02 -13.42 8.93
CA THR A 199 15.80 -14.29 7.77
C THR A 199 17.13 -14.63 7.09
N ASN A 200 17.96 -13.61 6.85
CA ASN A 200 19.28 -13.78 6.22
C ASN A 200 20.41 -14.05 7.23
N GLN A 201 20.10 -14.02 8.53
CA GLN A 201 21.06 -14.20 9.64
C GLN A 201 22.25 -13.24 9.55
N LYS A 202 21.93 -11.94 9.40
CA LYS A 202 22.94 -10.88 9.29
C LYS A 202 22.78 -9.88 10.42
N LEU A 203 23.91 -9.51 11.01
CA LEU A 203 24.06 -8.40 11.93
C LEU A 203 24.83 -7.30 11.21
N GLY A 204 24.36 -6.06 11.32
CA GLY A 204 25.05 -4.92 10.74
C GLY A 204 25.25 -3.79 11.73
N LEU A 205 26.35 -3.08 11.54
CA LEU A 205 26.76 -1.94 12.37
C LEU A 205 27.06 -0.73 11.48
N ALA A 206 26.58 0.43 11.90
CA ALA A 206 26.89 1.71 11.28
C ALA A 206 26.99 2.81 12.34
N GLU A 207 27.89 3.77 12.11
CA GLU A 207 28.00 4.99 12.90
C GLU A 207 28.23 6.14 11.92
N PHE A 208 27.39 7.18 12.00
CA PHE A 208 27.40 8.28 11.04
C PHE A 208 26.87 9.57 11.66
N LEU A 209 27.24 10.70 11.04
CA LEU A 209 26.70 12.01 11.36
C LEU A 209 25.31 12.17 10.75
N ASP A 210 24.41 12.81 11.48
CA ASP A 210 23.07 13.10 11.00
C ASP A 210 22.67 14.55 11.29
N ASP A 211 21.69 15.04 10.55
CA ASP A 211 21.17 16.39 10.71
C ASP A 211 20.06 16.47 11.78
N SER A 212 19.47 17.64 11.94
CA SER A 212 18.37 17.83 12.89
C SER A 212 17.06 17.14 12.48
N GLN A 213 16.93 16.73 11.21
CA GLN A 213 15.77 16.08 10.62
C GLN A 213 15.93 14.55 10.51
N PHE A 214 17.12 14.01 10.80
CA PHE A 214 17.45 12.59 10.72
C PHE A 214 17.33 12.01 9.30
N THR A 215 17.81 12.75 8.29
CA THR A 215 17.73 12.37 6.87
C THR A 215 18.51 11.09 6.54
N ASN A 216 19.68 10.90 7.17
CA ASN A 216 20.48 9.69 6.98
C ASN A 216 19.81 8.48 7.65
N VAL A 217 19.27 8.65 8.86
CA VAL A 217 18.45 7.59 9.50
C VAL A 217 17.23 7.24 8.65
N GLU A 218 16.47 8.22 8.12
CA GLU A 218 15.33 7.97 7.24
C GLU A 218 15.73 7.08 6.05
N SER A 219 16.83 7.45 5.38
CA SER A 219 17.37 6.69 4.24
C SER A 219 17.73 5.24 4.63
N VAL A 220 18.34 5.02 5.80
CA VAL A 220 18.71 3.67 6.26
C VAL A 220 17.49 2.84 6.64
N LEU A 221 16.50 3.41 7.32
CA LEU A 221 15.25 2.74 7.67
C LEU A 221 14.53 2.22 6.41
N VAL A 222 14.48 3.08 5.39
CA VAL A 222 13.88 2.78 4.09
C VAL A 222 14.68 1.70 3.35
N ALA A 223 16.00 1.87 3.21
CA ALA A 223 16.88 0.96 2.47
C ALA A 223 16.90 -0.44 3.07
N LEU A 224 16.89 -0.57 4.41
CA LEU A 224 16.86 -1.85 5.10
C LEU A 224 15.44 -2.45 5.19
N GLY A 225 14.39 -1.69 4.89
CA GLY A 225 13.01 -2.14 5.07
C GLY A 225 12.65 -2.37 6.54
N CYS A 226 13.16 -1.51 7.42
CA CYS A 226 12.94 -1.60 8.86
C CYS A 226 11.45 -1.66 9.20
N LYS A 227 11.07 -2.57 10.10
CA LYS A 227 9.69 -2.68 10.61
C LYS A 227 9.57 -2.33 12.07
N GLU A 228 10.68 -2.38 12.80
CA GLU A 228 10.72 -2.07 14.22
C GLU A 228 12.06 -1.43 14.59
N CYS A 229 11.99 -0.36 15.39
CA CYS A 229 13.14 0.38 15.89
C CYS A 229 13.14 0.42 17.42
N LEU A 230 14.28 0.06 18.01
CA LEU A 230 14.54 0.12 19.44
C LEU A 230 15.19 1.45 19.82
N LEU A 231 14.65 2.13 20.84
CA LEU A 231 15.23 3.35 21.43
C LEU A 231 15.34 3.26 22.96
N PRO A 232 16.28 3.97 23.60
CA PRO A 232 16.34 4.06 25.05
C PRO A 232 15.13 4.79 25.65
N MET A 233 14.55 4.26 26.74
CA MET A 233 13.51 4.90 27.55
C MET A 233 14.00 6.29 28.00
N GLU A 234 13.12 7.30 27.90
CA GLU A 234 13.35 8.75 28.07
C GLU A 234 13.70 9.55 26.80
N SER A 235 13.81 8.91 25.63
CA SER A 235 13.94 9.63 24.35
C SER A 235 12.73 10.55 24.11
N GLY A 236 11.51 10.13 24.41
CA GLY A 236 10.30 10.93 24.15
C GLY A 236 10.13 12.25 24.94
N LYS A 237 10.99 12.58 25.90
CA LYS A 237 10.88 13.82 26.71
C LYS A 237 11.67 15.00 26.17
N SER A 238 12.61 14.78 25.26
CA SER A 238 13.41 15.85 24.67
C SER A 238 12.85 16.27 23.31
N ILE A 239 12.81 17.59 23.06
CA ILE A 239 12.35 18.18 21.79
C ILE A 239 13.15 17.61 20.59
N GLU A 240 14.39 17.21 20.82
CA GLU A 240 15.28 16.69 19.79
C GLU A 240 14.88 15.30 19.26
N PHE A 241 14.32 14.45 20.13
CA PHE A 241 13.85 13.11 19.74
C PHE A 241 12.49 13.15 19.06
N LYS A 242 11.74 14.25 19.19
CA LYS A 242 10.45 14.41 18.50
C LYS A 242 10.61 14.24 16.99
N ASN A 243 11.64 14.86 16.39
CA ASN A 243 11.92 14.71 14.96
C ASN A 243 12.23 13.24 14.59
N LEU A 244 12.95 12.51 15.46
CA LEU A 244 13.23 11.08 15.24
C LEU A 244 11.94 10.24 15.29
N HIS A 245 11.03 10.53 16.24
CA HIS A 245 9.72 9.89 16.31
C HIS A 245 8.88 10.18 15.05
N ASP A 246 8.92 11.41 14.55
CA ASP A 246 8.22 11.81 13.33
C ASP A 246 8.77 11.07 12.10
N VAL A 247 10.10 10.86 12.01
CA VAL A 247 10.74 10.05 10.95
C VAL A 247 10.33 8.58 11.03
N LEU A 248 10.36 7.97 12.22
CA LEU A 248 9.94 6.58 12.42
C LEU A 248 8.48 6.38 12.01
N SER A 249 7.61 7.31 12.40
CA SER A 249 6.19 7.31 12.02
C SER A 249 5.99 7.44 10.51
N ARG A 250 6.74 8.35 9.86
CA ARG A 250 6.70 8.56 8.39
C ARG A 250 7.16 7.33 7.60
N CYS A 251 8.11 6.59 8.13
CA CYS A 251 8.59 5.33 7.54
C CYS A 251 7.68 4.14 7.87
N GLY A 252 6.68 4.31 8.73
CA GLY A 252 5.81 3.23 9.20
C GLY A 252 6.57 2.21 10.05
N VAL A 253 7.55 2.64 10.85
CA VAL A 253 8.37 1.78 11.72
C VAL A 253 7.79 1.76 13.13
N LEU A 254 7.57 0.56 13.69
CA LEU A 254 7.12 0.43 15.09
C LEU A 254 8.24 0.89 16.02
N LEU A 255 7.92 1.82 16.94
CA LEU A 255 8.84 2.20 18.00
C LEU A 255 8.66 1.31 19.25
N THR A 256 9.77 0.73 19.71
CA THR A 256 9.86 -0.04 20.95
C THR A 256 10.89 0.57 21.89
N GLU A 257 10.43 1.16 23.00
CA GLU A 257 11.33 1.73 24.01
C GLU A 257 11.90 0.64 24.93
N ARG A 258 13.21 0.71 25.21
CA ARG A 258 13.96 -0.26 26.01
C ARG A 258 14.74 0.42 27.12
N LYS A 259 15.05 -0.29 28.21
CA LYS A 259 15.76 0.32 29.35
C LYS A 259 17.17 0.75 28.94
N LYS A 260 17.62 1.93 29.39
CA LYS A 260 19.00 2.41 29.14
C LYS A 260 20.10 1.41 29.56
N THR A 261 19.82 0.55 30.53
CA THR A 261 20.73 -0.51 30.97
C THR A 261 21.03 -1.55 29.89
N GLU A 262 20.11 -1.75 28.94
CA GLU A 262 20.24 -2.71 27.84
C GLU A 262 21.12 -2.15 26.71
N PHE A 263 21.29 -0.82 26.63
CA PHE A 263 22.21 -0.17 25.67
C PHE A 263 23.67 -0.13 26.14
N LYS A 264 24.06 -1.04 27.04
CA LYS A 264 25.44 -1.15 27.54
C LYS A 264 26.20 -2.20 26.72
N SER A 265 27.44 -1.89 26.36
CA SER A 265 28.31 -2.74 25.54
C SER A 265 29.02 -3.88 26.31
N ARG A 266 28.48 -4.31 27.47
CA ARG A 266 29.11 -5.37 28.27
C ARG A 266 28.90 -6.72 27.60
N ASP A 267 29.93 -7.57 27.66
CA ASP A 267 29.92 -8.97 27.21
C ASP A 267 29.66 -9.23 25.71
N LEU A 268 29.54 -8.18 24.89
CA LEU A 268 29.27 -8.29 23.44
C LEU A 268 30.23 -9.23 22.68
N VAL A 269 31.54 -9.13 22.94
CA VAL A 269 32.53 -9.98 22.24
C VAL A 269 32.32 -11.46 22.59
N GLN A 270 31.95 -11.75 23.84
CA GLN A 270 31.67 -13.10 24.29
C GLN A 270 30.35 -13.61 23.69
N ASP A 271 29.31 -12.79 23.70
CA ASP A 271 28.01 -13.15 23.12
C ASP A 271 28.12 -13.40 21.61
N LEU A 272 28.79 -12.51 20.89
CA LEU A 272 29.03 -12.62 19.46
C LEU A 272 29.94 -13.81 19.12
N SER A 273 30.88 -14.20 19.99
CA SER A 273 31.70 -15.40 19.77
C SER A 273 30.88 -16.69 19.73
N ARG A 274 29.70 -16.71 20.36
CA ARG A 274 28.77 -17.85 20.31
C ARG A 274 27.87 -17.78 19.08
N ILE A 275 27.46 -16.58 18.68
CA ILE A 275 26.44 -16.36 17.63
C ILE A 275 27.05 -16.33 16.22
N ILE A 276 28.25 -15.76 16.05
CA ILE A 276 28.85 -15.53 14.74
C ILE A 276 29.56 -16.78 14.22
N ARG A 277 29.45 -16.99 12.90
CA ARG A 277 30.19 -18.03 12.18
C ARG A 277 31.67 -17.65 12.02
N GLY A 278 32.58 -18.50 12.50
CA GLY A 278 34.01 -18.39 12.24
C GLY A 278 34.83 -17.91 13.45
N SER A 279 36.03 -17.38 13.18
CA SER A 279 36.96 -16.91 14.21
C SER A 279 36.52 -15.56 14.79
N VAL A 280 36.89 -15.31 16.06
CA VAL A 280 36.43 -14.13 16.82
C VAL A 280 37.29 -12.89 16.53
N GLU A 281 38.50 -13.08 15.99
CA GLU A 281 39.49 -12.03 15.76
C GLU A 281 38.99 -10.94 14.77
N PRO A 282 38.44 -11.28 13.58
CA PRO A 282 37.90 -10.28 12.66
C PRO A 282 36.70 -9.52 13.24
N VAL A 283 35.92 -10.19 14.10
CA VAL A 283 34.80 -9.57 14.80
C VAL A 283 35.32 -8.53 15.79
N ARG A 284 36.37 -8.87 16.56
CA ARG A 284 36.97 -7.93 17.51
C ARG A 284 37.54 -6.70 16.81
N GLU A 285 38.20 -6.88 15.68
CA GLU A 285 38.73 -5.79 14.86
C GLU A 285 37.59 -4.87 14.38
N LEU A 286 36.52 -5.44 13.79
CA LEU A 286 35.36 -4.68 13.35
C LEU A 286 34.69 -3.89 14.49
N LEU A 287 34.52 -4.51 15.66
CA LEU A 287 33.88 -3.85 16.80
C LEU A 287 34.72 -2.68 17.33
N SER A 288 36.04 -2.70 17.16
CA SER A 288 36.92 -1.62 17.60
C SER A 288 36.76 -0.32 16.81
N GLU A 289 36.17 -0.38 15.61
CA GLU A 289 35.88 0.79 14.77
C GLU A 289 34.69 1.63 15.30
N PHE A 290 33.86 1.08 16.18
CA PHE A 290 32.60 1.69 16.59
C PHE A 290 32.55 1.98 18.08
N GLN A 291 31.92 3.09 18.46
CA GLN A 291 31.66 3.42 19.86
C GLN A 291 30.16 3.40 20.17
N LEU A 292 29.36 4.10 19.34
CA LEU A 292 27.93 4.26 19.58
C LEU A 292 27.12 3.07 19.05
N ALA A 293 27.54 2.48 17.92
CA ALA A 293 26.85 1.33 17.32
C ALA A 293 26.86 0.09 18.24
N LEU A 294 27.88 -0.05 19.09
CA LEU A 294 27.99 -1.14 20.07
C LEU A 294 26.89 -1.08 21.13
N SER A 295 26.52 0.13 21.58
CA SER A 295 25.41 0.32 22.51
C SER A 295 24.07 -0.09 21.90
N ALA A 296 23.85 0.25 20.62
CA ALA A 296 22.68 -0.21 19.89
C ALA A 296 22.66 -1.74 19.73
N LEU A 297 23.82 -2.35 19.43
CA LEU A 297 23.95 -3.80 19.28
C LEU A 297 23.59 -4.55 20.56
N GLY A 298 24.04 -4.08 21.73
CA GLY A 298 23.72 -4.70 23.02
C GLY A 298 22.21 -4.72 23.28
N ALA A 299 21.52 -3.61 23.02
CA ALA A 299 20.07 -3.56 23.16
C ALA A 299 19.36 -4.49 22.17
N LEU A 300 19.88 -4.60 20.95
CA LEU A 300 19.31 -5.45 19.92
C LEU A 300 19.45 -6.95 20.26
N LEU A 301 20.64 -7.38 20.70
CA LEU A 301 20.88 -8.76 21.12
C LEU A 301 20.04 -9.13 22.35
N SER A 302 19.93 -8.22 23.33
CA SER A 302 19.09 -8.42 24.51
C SER A 302 17.59 -8.46 24.19
N TYR A 303 17.14 -7.76 23.14
CA TYR A 303 15.73 -7.70 22.76
C TYR A 303 15.29 -8.94 21.98
N VAL A 304 16.10 -9.34 20.99
CA VAL A 304 15.82 -10.53 20.17
C VAL A 304 16.07 -11.82 20.95
N ASP A 305 16.94 -11.75 21.97
CA ASP A 305 17.31 -12.87 22.83
C ASP A 305 17.87 -14.07 22.05
N LEU A 306 18.76 -13.78 21.08
CA LEU A 306 19.36 -14.79 20.21
C LEU A 306 20.09 -15.90 20.97
N LEU A 307 20.57 -15.61 22.19
CA LEU A 307 21.29 -16.55 23.05
C LEU A 307 20.37 -17.56 23.75
N ALA A 308 19.06 -17.30 23.83
CA ALA A 308 18.12 -18.23 24.45
C ALA A 308 17.87 -19.48 23.61
N ASP A 309 18.12 -19.41 22.30
CA ASP A 309 17.96 -20.53 21.37
C ASP A 309 19.34 -20.99 20.84
N ASP A 310 19.77 -22.16 21.29
CA ASP A 310 21.03 -22.80 20.89
C ASP A 310 21.13 -23.02 19.36
N CYS A 311 20.01 -23.02 18.63
CA CYS A 311 20.00 -23.12 17.16
C CYS A 311 20.65 -21.93 16.46
N ASN A 312 20.81 -20.79 17.15
CA ASN A 312 21.42 -19.59 16.60
C ASN A 312 22.95 -19.60 16.63
N TYR A 313 23.59 -20.50 17.38
CA TYR A 313 25.04 -20.48 17.57
C TYR A 313 25.82 -20.79 16.29
N GLY A 314 26.81 -19.95 15.98
CA GLY A 314 27.68 -20.07 14.81
C GLY A 314 26.97 -19.87 13.46
N THR A 315 25.79 -19.23 13.44
CA THR A 315 24.99 -19.09 12.21
C THR A 315 25.03 -17.70 11.59
N TYR A 316 25.20 -16.66 12.40
CA TYR A 316 25.11 -15.29 11.92
C TYR A 316 26.43 -14.79 11.33
N THR A 317 26.30 -13.79 10.46
CA THR A 317 27.44 -13.02 9.95
C THR A 317 27.31 -11.57 10.40
N ILE A 318 28.43 -10.94 10.73
CA ILE A 318 28.48 -9.51 11.09
C ILE A 318 29.19 -8.72 10.01
N GLN A 319 28.69 -7.53 9.70
CA GLN A 319 29.28 -6.66 8.68
C GLN A 319 29.13 -5.17 9.02
N LYS A 320 30.06 -4.36 8.52
CA LYS A 320 29.91 -2.90 8.47
C LYS A 320 28.86 -2.53 7.43
N TYR A 321 27.94 -1.65 7.79
CA TYR A 321 26.95 -1.08 6.89
C TYR A 321 27.35 0.36 6.55
N SER A 322 27.62 0.61 5.27
CA SER A 322 28.01 1.92 4.75
C SER A 322 26.84 2.55 4.01
N LEU A 323 26.55 3.82 4.30
CA LEU A 323 25.51 4.59 3.60
C LEU A 323 25.89 4.89 2.15
N ASP A 324 27.20 5.02 1.87
CA ASP A 324 27.72 5.38 0.54
C ASP A 324 27.82 4.19 -0.43
N ARG A 325 27.20 3.06 -0.09
CA ARG A 325 27.13 1.89 -0.97
C ARG A 325 25.90 1.91 -1.88
N TYR A 326 24.81 2.53 -1.41
CA TYR A 326 23.52 2.51 -2.08
C TYR A 326 22.98 3.93 -2.23
N MET A 327 22.19 4.14 -3.29
CA MET A 327 21.48 5.40 -3.51
C MET A 327 20.56 5.69 -2.33
N ARG A 328 20.61 6.91 -1.83
CA ARG A 328 19.72 7.39 -0.77
C ARG A 328 18.35 7.65 -1.36
N LEU A 329 17.33 7.12 -0.69
CA LEU A 329 15.92 7.31 -1.03
C LEU A 329 15.18 7.61 0.28
N ASP A 330 14.40 8.68 0.30
CA ASP A 330 13.52 9.02 1.40
C ASP A 330 12.13 8.39 1.23
N SER A 331 11.30 8.46 2.29
CA SER A 331 9.94 7.91 2.25
C SER A 331 9.07 8.64 1.20
N ALA A 332 9.37 9.92 0.94
CA ALA A 332 8.70 10.73 -0.07
C ALA A 332 9.02 10.23 -1.50
N ALA A 333 10.28 9.95 -1.82
CA ALA A 333 10.72 9.45 -3.12
C ALA A 333 10.15 8.08 -3.43
N ILE A 334 10.14 7.14 -2.47
CA ILE A 334 9.53 5.82 -2.67
C ILE A 334 8.04 5.94 -3.05
N ARG A 335 7.32 6.84 -2.37
CA ARG A 335 5.90 7.07 -2.62
C ARG A 335 5.67 7.83 -3.92
N ALA A 336 6.47 8.86 -4.20
CA ALA A 336 6.37 9.69 -5.39
C ALA A 336 6.63 8.89 -6.67
N LEU A 337 7.62 8.00 -6.65
CA LEU A 337 8.01 7.15 -7.79
C LEU A 337 7.22 5.84 -7.84
N ASN A 338 6.30 5.58 -6.91
CA ASN A 338 5.53 4.33 -6.80
C ASN A 338 6.42 3.08 -6.89
N ILE A 339 7.54 3.06 -6.14
CA ILE A 339 8.50 1.95 -6.20
C ILE A 339 7.90 0.67 -5.63
N LEU A 340 7.17 0.78 -4.51
CA LEU A 340 6.57 -0.32 -3.76
C LEU A 340 5.03 -0.31 -3.84
N GLU A 341 4.40 -1.48 -3.65
CA GLU A 341 2.93 -1.62 -3.66
C GLU A 341 2.29 -0.84 -2.48
N SER A 342 1.24 -0.06 -2.74
CA SER A 342 0.42 0.57 -1.70
C SER A 342 -0.89 -0.21 -1.47
N ARG A 343 -1.46 -0.10 -0.26
CA ARG A 343 -2.73 -0.75 0.10
C ARG A 343 -3.93 -0.26 -0.73
N THR A 344 -3.81 0.95 -1.29
CA THR A 344 -4.84 1.60 -2.09
C THR A 344 -4.86 1.13 -3.54
N ASP A 345 -3.86 0.37 -3.97
CA ASP A 345 -3.66 0.06 -5.38
C ASP A 345 -4.60 -1.06 -5.82
N ALA A 346 -5.48 -0.76 -6.78
CA ALA A 346 -6.43 -1.73 -7.33
C ALA A 346 -5.73 -2.81 -8.18
N ASN A 347 -4.54 -2.52 -8.73
CA ASN A 347 -3.75 -3.41 -9.57
C ASN A 347 -2.27 -3.39 -9.14
N LYS A 348 -1.61 -4.54 -9.06
CA LYS A 348 -0.20 -4.63 -8.66
C LYS A 348 0.72 -3.92 -9.66
N ASN A 349 0.34 -3.86 -10.94
CA ASN A 349 1.11 -3.20 -11.99
C ASN A 349 1.22 -1.67 -11.81
N PHE A 350 0.50 -1.05 -10.87
CA PHE A 350 0.66 0.39 -10.56
C PHE A 350 2.00 0.72 -9.90
N SER A 351 2.65 -0.26 -9.25
CA SER A 351 3.97 -0.09 -8.63
C SER A 351 5.08 -0.71 -9.48
N LEU A 352 6.30 -0.15 -9.37
CA LEU A 352 7.47 -0.67 -10.07
C LEU A 352 7.77 -2.11 -9.67
N LEU A 353 7.70 -2.43 -8.36
CA LEU A 353 7.85 -3.80 -7.87
C LEU A 353 6.80 -4.74 -8.48
N GLY A 354 5.53 -4.37 -8.50
CA GLY A 354 4.47 -5.22 -9.03
C GLY A 354 4.58 -5.45 -10.55
N LEU A 355 5.10 -4.47 -11.30
CA LEU A 355 5.41 -4.61 -12.72
C LEU A 355 6.62 -5.53 -12.97
N MET A 356 7.74 -5.25 -12.30
CA MET A 356 9.03 -5.92 -12.51
C MET A 356 9.08 -7.34 -11.91
N ASN A 357 8.29 -7.61 -10.88
CA ASN A 357 8.32 -8.90 -10.19
C ASN A 357 7.68 -10.02 -11.04
N ARG A 358 8.48 -10.55 -11.97
CA ARG A 358 8.21 -11.75 -12.78
C ARG A 358 9.15 -12.90 -12.41
N THR A 359 9.63 -12.88 -11.16
CA THR A 359 10.54 -13.87 -10.59
C THR A 359 9.86 -15.24 -10.53
N CYS A 360 10.63 -16.29 -10.83
CA CYS A 360 10.07 -17.65 -10.96
C CYS A 360 10.11 -18.45 -9.65
N THR A 361 11.04 -18.11 -8.75
CA THR A 361 11.25 -18.82 -7.48
C THR A 361 10.16 -18.49 -6.46
N ALA A 362 9.78 -19.46 -5.61
CA ALA A 362 8.92 -19.19 -4.47
C ALA A 362 9.62 -18.27 -3.46
N GLY A 363 9.16 -17.03 -3.30
CA GLY A 363 9.58 -16.10 -2.25
C GLY A 363 10.94 -15.42 -2.44
N MET A 364 12.03 -16.17 -2.60
CA MET A 364 13.40 -15.63 -2.54
C MET A 364 13.70 -14.58 -3.62
N GLY A 365 13.32 -14.82 -4.87
CA GLY A 365 13.55 -13.89 -5.98
C GLY A 365 12.76 -12.59 -5.79
N LYS A 366 11.52 -12.70 -5.31
CA LYS A 366 10.69 -11.54 -4.97
C LYS A 366 11.34 -10.69 -3.87
N ARG A 367 11.84 -11.32 -2.79
CA ARG A 367 12.55 -10.62 -1.69
C ARG A 367 13.82 -9.94 -2.19
N LEU A 368 14.59 -10.62 -3.05
CA LEU A 368 15.81 -10.06 -3.63
C LEU A 368 15.52 -8.83 -4.49
N LEU A 369 14.52 -8.89 -5.37
CA LEU A 369 14.12 -7.77 -6.21
C LEU A 369 13.62 -6.58 -5.38
N ASN A 370 12.78 -6.84 -4.37
CA ASN A 370 12.30 -5.82 -3.44
C ASN A 370 13.48 -5.10 -2.75
N ARG A 371 14.48 -5.86 -2.29
CA ARG A 371 15.72 -5.30 -1.73
C ARG A 371 16.51 -4.48 -2.75
N TRP A 372 16.65 -4.93 -3.99
CA TRP A 372 17.35 -4.16 -5.03
C TRP A 372 16.67 -2.83 -5.35
N LEU A 373 15.33 -2.79 -5.37
CA LEU A 373 14.57 -1.55 -5.58
C LEU A 373 14.77 -0.53 -4.44
N LYS A 374 14.96 -1.01 -3.21
CA LYS A 374 15.27 -0.17 -2.03
C LYS A 374 16.76 0.19 -1.92
N GLN A 375 17.64 -0.56 -2.60
CA GLN A 375 19.09 -0.42 -2.53
C GLN A 375 19.72 -0.33 -3.94
N PRO A 376 19.42 0.73 -4.73
CA PRO A 376 20.11 0.97 -5.99
C PRO A 376 21.61 1.13 -5.75
N LEU A 377 22.44 0.65 -6.67
CA LEU A 377 23.88 0.62 -6.46
C LEU A 377 24.52 1.97 -6.74
N LEU A 378 25.61 2.22 -6.01
CA LEU A 378 26.50 3.33 -6.31
C LEU A 378 27.78 2.94 -7.07
N ASP A 379 28.17 1.68 -7.02
CA ASP A 379 29.33 1.18 -7.76
C ASP A 379 28.98 0.94 -9.23
N VAL A 380 29.56 1.75 -10.13
CA VAL A 380 29.35 1.68 -11.58
C VAL A 380 29.78 0.34 -12.17
N ASP A 381 30.84 -0.27 -11.64
CA ASP A 381 31.31 -1.58 -12.10
C ASP A 381 30.31 -2.68 -11.69
N GLU A 382 29.73 -2.60 -10.48
CA GLU A 382 28.69 -3.54 -10.06
C GLU A 382 27.39 -3.36 -10.87
N VAL A 383 27.03 -2.12 -11.23
CA VAL A 383 25.89 -1.83 -12.11
C VAL A 383 26.12 -2.41 -13.50
N ASN A 384 27.27 -2.13 -14.12
CA ASN A 384 27.61 -2.65 -15.44
C ASN A 384 27.68 -4.18 -15.44
N PHE A 385 28.22 -4.78 -14.38
CA PHE A 385 28.19 -6.22 -14.20
C PHE A 385 26.76 -6.79 -14.19
N ARG A 386 25.80 -6.13 -13.51
CA ARG A 386 24.39 -6.55 -13.55
C ARG A 386 23.80 -6.38 -14.95
N LEU A 387 24.10 -5.28 -15.64
CA LEU A 387 23.65 -5.03 -17.02
C LEU A 387 24.19 -6.08 -18.00
N ASP A 388 25.44 -6.53 -17.84
CA ASP A 388 26.04 -7.62 -18.63
C ASP A 388 25.30 -8.95 -18.42
N MET A 389 24.91 -9.23 -17.17
CA MET A 389 24.09 -10.40 -16.85
C MET A 389 22.69 -10.29 -17.44
N VAL A 390 22.07 -9.12 -17.44
CA VAL A 390 20.77 -8.92 -18.10
C VAL A 390 20.90 -9.09 -19.61
N GLN A 391 21.91 -8.48 -20.23
CA GLN A 391 22.18 -8.55 -21.67
C GLN A 391 22.35 -9.99 -22.14
N THR A 392 23.09 -10.80 -21.39
CA THR A 392 23.23 -12.26 -21.62
C THR A 392 21.88 -12.94 -21.84
N PHE A 393 20.91 -12.72 -20.95
CA PHE A 393 19.60 -13.38 -21.01
C PHE A 393 18.62 -12.67 -21.95
N VAL A 394 18.93 -11.47 -22.40
CA VAL A 394 18.17 -10.78 -23.46
C VAL A 394 18.57 -11.32 -24.82
N ASP A 395 19.87 -11.49 -25.05
CA ASP A 395 20.45 -12.00 -26.29
C ASP A 395 20.12 -13.49 -26.49
N ASP A 396 20.23 -14.30 -25.42
CA ASP A 396 19.93 -15.73 -25.48
C ASP A 396 18.57 -16.06 -24.84
N VAL A 397 17.55 -16.09 -25.70
CA VAL A 397 16.17 -16.40 -25.30
C VAL A 397 16.02 -17.86 -24.87
N GLU A 398 16.78 -18.79 -25.45
CA GLU A 398 16.68 -20.22 -25.18
C GLU A 398 17.19 -20.56 -23.78
N VAL A 399 18.39 -20.07 -23.43
CA VAL A 399 18.96 -20.20 -22.08
C VAL A 399 18.03 -19.55 -21.05
N ARG A 400 17.50 -18.36 -21.33
CA ARG A 400 16.53 -17.67 -20.46
C ARG A 400 15.27 -18.51 -20.22
N GLN A 401 14.65 -19.04 -21.27
CA GLN A 401 13.42 -19.83 -21.13
C GLN A 401 13.67 -21.13 -20.37
N THR A 402 14.76 -21.83 -20.67
CA THR A 402 15.16 -23.07 -19.99
C THR A 402 15.40 -22.83 -18.50
N LEU A 403 16.16 -21.78 -18.15
CA LEU A 403 16.38 -21.40 -16.75
C LEU A 403 15.10 -21.03 -16.03
N ARG A 404 14.19 -20.27 -16.66
CA ARG A 404 12.89 -19.93 -16.05
C ARG A 404 12.06 -21.17 -15.73
N GLN A 405 12.07 -22.18 -16.61
CA GLN A 405 11.36 -23.44 -16.36
C GLN A 405 11.94 -24.20 -15.16
N GLN A 406 13.27 -24.25 -15.02
CA GLN A 406 13.92 -24.89 -13.87
C GLN A 406 13.71 -24.09 -12.58
N LEU A 407 13.89 -22.77 -12.60
CA LEU A 407 13.72 -21.89 -11.44
C LEU A 407 12.28 -21.84 -10.91
N LYS A 408 11.27 -22.05 -11.76
CA LYS A 408 9.86 -22.15 -11.34
C LYS A 408 9.60 -23.32 -10.40
N ARG A 409 10.41 -24.38 -10.51
CA ARG A 409 10.32 -25.58 -9.68
C ARG A 409 11.23 -25.51 -8.45
N MET A 410 12.02 -24.44 -8.29
CA MET A 410 12.88 -24.25 -7.14
C MET A 410 12.06 -23.74 -5.93
N PRO A 411 12.11 -24.44 -4.79
CA PRO A 411 11.47 -23.98 -3.57
C PRO A 411 12.30 -22.88 -2.89
N ASP A 412 11.73 -22.28 -1.84
CA ASP A 412 12.41 -21.26 -1.03
C ASP A 412 13.52 -21.86 -0.15
N ILE A 413 14.71 -22.06 -0.72
CA ILE A 413 15.88 -22.68 -0.04
C ILE A 413 16.24 -21.96 1.26
N GLU A 414 16.26 -20.62 1.27
CA GLU A 414 16.60 -19.82 2.46
C GLU A 414 15.69 -20.22 3.64
N ARG A 415 14.39 -20.32 3.37
CA ARG A 415 13.41 -20.68 4.38
C ARG A 415 13.40 -22.16 4.74
N LEU A 416 13.59 -23.07 3.77
CA LEU A 416 13.68 -24.50 4.06
C LEU A 416 14.88 -24.80 4.95
N THR A 417 16.01 -24.15 4.69
CA THR A 417 17.23 -24.27 5.51
C THR A 417 16.99 -23.73 6.92
N HIS A 418 16.27 -22.62 7.07
CA HIS A 418 15.86 -22.09 8.37
C HIS A 418 15.01 -23.09 9.16
N ASN A 419 14.00 -23.70 8.53
CA ASN A 419 13.13 -24.70 9.16
C ASN A 419 13.90 -25.96 9.62
N LEU A 420 14.84 -26.44 8.80
CA LEU A 420 15.68 -27.60 9.16
C LEU A 420 16.51 -27.31 10.42
N ARG A 421 17.06 -26.10 10.53
CA ARG A 421 17.93 -25.70 11.65
C ARG A 421 17.17 -25.62 12.98
N LYS A 422 15.92 -25.14 12.97
CA LYS A 422 15.04 -25.15 14.16
C LYS A 422 14.64 -26.55 14.64
N ARG A 423 15.08 -27.63 13.95
CA ARG A 423 14.75 -29.04 14.25
C ARG A 423 13.24 -29.33 14.33
N ALA A 424 12.42 -28.43 13.79
CA ALA A 424 10.95 -28.51 13.77
C ALA A 424 10.42 -28.93 12.39
N ALA A 425 11.30 -29.35 11.48
CA ALA A 425 10.95 -29.69 10.11
C ALA A 425 10.40 -31.13 9.98
N ASN A 426 9.25 -31.25 9.31
CA ASN A 426 8.74 -32.53 8.82
C ASN A 426 9.58 -33.02 7.61
N LEU A 427 9.30 -34.22 7.08
CA LEU A 427 10.00 -34.77 5.92
C LEU A 427 9.82 -33.93 4.62
N SER A 428 8.74 -33.15 4.55
CA SER A 428 8.41 -32.29 3.40
C SER A 428 9.50 -31.24 3.08
N PRO A 429 9.99 -30.42 4.03
CA PRO A 429 11.16 -29.56 3.81
C PRO A 429 12.42 -30.26 3.29
N VAL A 430 12.74 -31.45 3.83
CA VAL A 430 13.92 -32.25 3.41
C VAL A 430 13.77 -32.66 1.94
N ILE A 431 12.60 -33.16 1.56
CA ILE A 431 12.35 -33.62 0.19
C ILE A 431 12.28 -32.46 -0.79
N LYS A 432 11.74 -31.30 -0.39
CA LYS A 432 11.79 -30.09 -1.22
C LYS A 432 13.23 -29.64 -1.46
N LEU A 433 14.11 -29.73 -0.47
CA LEU A 433 15.54 -29.46 -0.66
C LEU A 433 16.21 -30.50 -1.56
N TYR A 434 15.91 -31.79 -1.39
CA TYR A 434 16.36 -32.85 -2.29
C TYR A 434 15.93 -32.59 -3.75
N GLN A 435 14.65 -32.25 -3.97
CA GLN A 435 14.13 -31.85 -5.28
C GLN A 435 14.88 -30.63 -5.84
N ALA A 436 15.28 -29.67 -5.00
CA ALA A 436 16.08 -28.52 -5.41
C ALA A 436 17.51 -28.95 -5.81
N CYS A 437 18.14 -29.86 -5.05
CA CYS A 437 19.49 -30.38 -5.32
C CYS A 437 19.53 -31.10 -6.67
N ASN A 438 18.54 -31.96 -6.95
CA ASN A 438 18.42 -32.67 -8.23
C ASN A 438 18.21 -31.73 -9.44
N ARG A 439 17.86 -30.46 -9.22
CA ARG A 439 17.67 -29.46 -10.28
C ARG A 439 18.94 -28.68 -10.60
N LEU A 440 19.90 -28.59 -9.67
CA LEU A 440 21.14 -27.85 -9.86
C LEU A 440 21.95 -28.30 -11.10
N PRO A 441 22.08 -29.61 -11.43
CA PRO A 441 22.77 -30.04 -12.65
C PRO A 441 22.13 -29.48 -13.92
N TYR A 442 20.79 -29.44 -14.00
CA TYR A 442 20.07 -28.89 -15.15
C TYR A 442 20.25 -27.38 -15.28
N ILE A 443 20.30 -26.67 -14.15
CA ILE A 443 20.60 -25.23 -14.13
C ILE A 443 22.03 -24.97 -14.60
N LYS A 444 23.00 -25.75 -14.10
CA LYS A 444 24.41 -25.67 -14.53
C LYS A 444 24.52 -25.93 -16.03
N SER A 445 23.94 -27.03 -16.52
CA SER A 445 23.95 -27.38 -17.93
C SER A 445 23.33 -26.28 -18.78
N ALA A 446 22.17 -25.72 -18.41
CA ALA A 446 21.56 -24.60 -19.15
C ALA A 446 22.47 -23.37 -19.23
N LEU A 447 23.26 -23.08 -18.19
CA LEU A 447 24.23 -21.97 -18.21
C LEU A 447 25.48 -22.28 -19.03
N GLU A 448 25.89 -23.55 -19.12
CA GLU A 448 27.04 -23.99 -19.91
C GLU A 448 26.80 -23.91 -21.43
N HIS A 449 25.54 -24.01 -21.86
CA HIS A 449 25.16 -23.86 -23.27
C HIS A 449 25.29 -22.42 -23.80
N TYR A 450 25.53 -21.43 -22.92
CA TYR A 450 25.72 -20.06 -23.36
C TYR A 450 27.13 -19.82 -23.90
N GLU A 451 27.22 -19.56 -25.20
CA GLU A 451 28.47 -19.29 -25.93
C GLU A 451 28.71 -17.81 -26.26
N GLY A 452 27.87 -16.90 -25.73
CA GLY A 452 27.98 -15.47 -26.03
C GLY A 452 29.15 -14.75 -25.34
N GLN A 453 29.30 -13.45 -25.63
CA GLN A 453 30.43 -12.60 -25.19
C GLN A 453 30.69 -12.60 -23.67
N PHE A 454 29.63 -12.79 -22.86
CA PHE A 454 29.71 -12.77 -21.40
C PHE A 454 29.92 -14.16 -20.76
N SER A 455 30.20 -15.21 -21.56
CA SER A 455 30.39 -16.58 -21.07
C SER A 455 31.45 -16.68 -19.95
N PRO A 456 32.60 -15.97 -20.00
CA PRO A 456 33.57 -15.98 -18.90
C PRO A 456 33.00 -15.45 -17.57
N LEU A 457 32.13 -14.43 -17.63
CA LEU A 457 31.50 -13.84 -16.44
C LEU A 457 30.50 -14.81 -15.79
N ILE A 458 29.65 -15.46 -16.60
CA ILE A 458 28.72 -16.49 -16.14
C ILE A 458 29.48 -17.65 -15.52
N ARG A 459 30.56 -18.09 -16.17
CA ARG A 459 31.39 -19.19 -15.68
C ARG A 459 31.95 -18.86 -14.30
N LYS A 460 32.56 -17.67 -14.15
CA LYS A 460 33.11 -17.22 -12.87
C LYS A 460 32.05 -17.07 -11.77
N LYS A 461 30.88 -16.47 -12.09
CA LYS A 461 29.87 -16.10 -11.10
C LYS A 461 28.94 -17.26 -10.70
N TYR A 462 28.56 -18.11 -11.65
CA TYR A 462 27.54 -19.13 -11.44
C TYR A 462 28.10 -20.55 -11.63
N ILE A 463 28.73 -20.84 -12.77
CA ILE A 463 29.14 -22.23 -13.09
C ILE A 463 30.21 -22.72 -12.13
N CYS A 464 31.28 -21.96 -11.86
CA CYS A 464 32.35 -22.38 -10.96
C CYS A 464 31.84 -22.62 -9.52
N PRO A 465 31.02 -21.73 -8.90
CA PRO A 465 30.40 -22.04 -7.61
C PRO A 465 29.47 -23.26 -7.67
N LEU A 466 28.58 -23.36 -8.67
CA LEU A 466 27.69 -24.52 -8.81
C LEU A 466 28.48 -25.82 -8.94
N GLN A 467 29.53 -25.80 -9.76
CA GLN A 467 30.43 -26.92 -9.94
C GLN A 467 31.15 -27.29 -8.64
N HIS A 468 31.60 -26.31 -7.84
CA HIS A 468 32.16 -26.58 -6.52
C HIS A 468 31.17 -27.29 -5.57
N TRP A 469 29.89 -26.93 -5.64
CA TRP A 469 28.83 -27.58 -4.86
C TRP A 469 28.49 -28.98 -5.39
N LEU A 470 28.51 -29.19 -6.70
CA LEU A 470 28.21 -30.46 -7.37
C LEU A 470 29.36 -31.49 -7.32
N ASP A 471 30.60 -31.04 -7.41
CA ASP A 471 31.80 -31.89 -7.50
C ASP A 471 32.29 -32.35 -6.11
N LYS A 472 31.80 -31.75 -5.02
CA LYS A 472 32.12 -32.17 -3.65
C LYS A 472 31.06 -33.12 -3.12
N ASP A 473 31.50 -34.20 -2.46
CA ASP A 473 30.69 -35.23 -1.78
C ASP A 473 29.59 -34.69 -0.84
N GLN A 474 29.54 -33.39 -0.53
CA GLN A 474 28.57 -32.80 0.40
C GLN A 474 27.11 -32.89 -0.06
N LEU A 475 26.82 -32.56 -1.32
CA LEU A 475 25.45 -32.62 -1.85
C LEU A 475 25.08 -34.06 -2.26
N ASN A 476 26.03 -34.81 -2.82
CA ASN A 476 25.81 -36.21 -3.19
C ASN A 476 25.51 -37.08 -1.96
N MET A 477 26.24 -36.90 -0.84
CA MET A 477 25.90 -37.59 0.42
C MET A 477 24.49 -37.29 0.92
N PHE A 478 24.00 -36.05 0.74
CA PHE A 478 22.63 -35.70 1.10
C PHE A 478 21.60 -36.32 0.15
N ILE A 479 21.88 -36.30 -1.16
CA ILE A 479 21.05 -36.95 -2.18
C ILE A 479 20.96 -38.45 -1.91
N ASP A 480 22.10 -39.13 -1.73
CA ASP A 480 22.19 -40.57 -1.45
C ASP A 480 21.48 -40.95 -0.14
N LEU A 481 21.62 -40.13 0.91
CA LEU A 481 20.91 -40.32 2.18
C LEU A 481 19.39 -40.30 1.96
N VAL A 482 18.88 -39.32 1.21
CA VAL A 482 17.44 -39.19 0.95
C VAL A 482 16.96 -40.30 0.01
N ASP A 483 17.71 -40.65 -1.03
CA ASP A 483 17.38 -41.76 -1.95
C ASP A 483 17.30 -43.11 -1.24
N THR A 484 18.16 -43.33 -0.24
CA THR A 484 18.15 -44.57 0.56
C THR A 484 17.03 -44.55 1.60
N ALA A 485 16.77 -43.40 2.22
CA ALA A 485 15.82 -43.28 3.33
C ALA A 485 14.37 -43.05 2.90
N VAL A 486 14.11 -42.50 1.71
CA VAL A 486 12.78 -42.04 1.27
C VAL A 486 12.34 -42.82 0.03
N ASP A 487 11.08 -43.29 0.02
CA ASP A 487 10.53 -44.02 -1.13
C ASP A 487 10.21 -43.05 -2.28
N VAL A 488 10.99 -43.14 -3.35
CA VAL A 488 10.93 -42.24 -4.52
C VAL A 488 9.63 -42.42 -5.31
N ASN A 489 8.99 -43.60 -5.26
CA ASN A 489 7.80 -43.91 -6.06
C ASN A 489 6.53 -43.15 -5.59
N HIS A 490 6.49 -42.76 -4.31
CA HIS A 490 5.35 -42.06 -3.70
C HIS A 490 5.52 -40.52 -3.67
N ILE A 491 6.67 -40.00 -4.12
CA ILE A 491 6.93 -38.56 -4.20
C ILE A 491 5.97 -37.87 -5.18
N GLU A 492 5.58 -38.54 -6.27
CA GLU A 492 4.62 -38.01 -7.25
C GLU A 492 3.17 -37.93 -6.73
N SER A 493 2.79 -38.79 -5.78
CA SER A 493 1.48 -38.75 -5.11
C SER A 493 1.41 -37.71 -4.00
N GLY A 494 2.51 -37.02 -3.69
CA GLY A 494 2.61 -36.07 -2.58
C GLY A 494 2.75 -36.75 -1.20
N GLU A 495 2.98 -38.06 -1.19
CA GLU A 495 3.16 -38.85 0.03
C GLU A 495 4.66 -39.07 0.27
N TYR A 496 5.19 -38.39 1.28
CA TYR A 496 6.58 -38.51 1.67
C TYR A 496 6.72 -39.61 2.71
N MET A 497 7.17 -40.79 2.29
CA MET A 497 7.32 -41.96 3.15
C MET A 497 8.79 -42.36 3.30
N ILE A 498 9.16 -42.81 4.49
CA ILE A 498 10.44 -43.51 4.70
C ILE A 498 10.32 -44.87 4.02
N SER A 499 11.34 -45.25 3.26
CA SER A 499 11.39 -46.55 2.58
C SER A 499 11.21 -47.69 3.60
N PRO A 500 10.31 -48.67 3.37
CA PRO A 500 10.18 -49.83 4.24
C PRO A 500 11.50 -50.61 4.41
N GLY A 501 12.41 -50.50 3.45
CA GLY A 501 13.75 -51.11 3.53
C GLY A 501 14.74 -50.39 4.46
N TYR A 502 14.36 -49.23 5.02
CA TYR A 502 15.22 -48.44 5.92
C TYR A 502 15.08 -48.84 7.40
N ASP A 503 13.95 -49.41 7.80
CA ASP A 503 13.67 -49.78 9.20
C ASP A 503 12.83 -51.09 9.30
N GLU A 504 13.37 -52.11 9.97
CA GLU A 504 12.75 -53.43 10.09
C GLU A 504 11.41 -53.40 10.86
N ALA A 505 11.21 -52.45 11.77
CA ALA A 505 9.98 -52.34 12.56
C ALA A 505 8.83 -51.71 11.76
N LEU A 506 9.12 -50.78 10.84
CA LEU A 506 8.17 -50.21 9.88
C LEU A 506 7.74 -51.23 8.81
N ALA A 507 8.67 -52.05 8.32
CA ALA A 507 8.35 -53.17 7.42
C ALA A 507 7.34 -54.13 8.09
N LEU A 508 7.61 -54.53 9.33
CA LEU A 508 6.71 -55.41 10.11
C LEU A 508 5.32 -54.81 10.35
N LEU A 509 5.19 -53.47 10.44
CA LEU A 509 3.90 -52.80 10.62
C LEU A 509 3.12 -52.69 9.30
N LYS A 510 3.80 -52.46 8.17
CA LYS A 510 3.18 -52.47 6.84
C LYS A 510 2.67 -53.86 6.47
N ASP A 511 3.47 -54.90 6.71
CA ASP A 511 3.07 -56.30 6.52
C ASP A 511 1.84 -56.66 7.36
N LYS A 512 1.77 -56.16 8.61
CA LYS A 512 0.59 -56.35 9.48
C LYS A 512 -0.64 -55.60 8.96
N LEU A 513 -0.46 -54.39 8.40
CA LEU A 513 -1.56 -53.61 7.83
C LEU A 513 -2.13 -54.28 6.57
N ASP A 514 -1.25 -54.72 5.67
CA ASP A 514 -1.63 -55.45 4.45
C ASP A 514 -2.32 -56.78 4.79
N ALA A 515 -1.85 -57.49 5.81
CA ALA A 515 -2.47 -58.72 6.29
C ALA A 515 -3.89 -58.50 6.85
N VAL A 516 -4.11 -57.43 7.63
CA VAL A 516 -5.44 -57.10 8.17
C VAL A 516 -6.38 -56.63 7.05
N GLU A 517 -5.87 -55.89 6.06
CA GLU A 517 -6.68 -55.45 4.91
C GLU A 517 -7.12 -56.64 4.05
N GLN A 518 -6.24 -57.62 3.81
CA GLN A 518 -6.61 -58.88 3.17
C GLN A 518 -7.67 -59.66 3.96
N GLN A 519 -7.58 -59.69 5.29
CA GLN A 519 -8.60 -60.34 6.14
C GLN A 519 -9.97 -59.65 6.04
N ILE A 520 -10.01 -58.31 6.00
CA ILE A 520 -11.25 -57.55 5.82
C ILE A 520 -11.84 -57.81 4.42
N TYR A 521 -11.00 -57.88 3.39
CA TYR A 521 -11.44 -58.18 2.02
C TYR A 521 -11.99 -59.62 1.89
N ASN A 522 -11.33 -60.60 2.50
CA ASN A 522 -11.82 -61.97 2.54
C ASN A 522 -13.18 -62.06 3.27
N LEU A 523 -13.34 -61.33 4.38
CA LEU A 523 -14.61 -61.26 5.09
C LEU A 523 -15.71 -60.56 4.27
N HIS A 524 -15.37 -59.55 3.47
CA HIS A 524 -16.32 -58.92 2.55
C HIS A 524 -16.79 -59.89 1.47
N LYS A 525 -15.89 -60.73 0.94
CA LYS A 525 -16.21 -61.79 -0.02
C LYS A 525 -17.08 -62.89 0.60
N GLU A 526 -16.76 -63.34 1.81
CA GLU A 526 -17.58 -64.30 2.57
C GLU A 526 -18.98 -63.75 2.81
N THR A 527 -19.08 -62.50 3.28
CA THR A 527 -20.38 -61.85 3.58
C THR A 527 -21.21 -61.62 2.32
N ALA A 528 -20.57 -61.35 1.18
CA ALA A 528 -21.23 -61.23 -0.12
C ALA A 528 -21.85 -62.58 -0.55
N ASN A 529 -21.11 -63.68 -0.35
CA ASN A 529 -21.61 -65.04 -0.63
C ASN A 529 -22.74 -65.44 0.32
N ASP A 530 -22.61 -65.15 1.63
CA ASP A 530 -23.62 -65.49 2.64
C ASP A 530 -24.96 -64.76 2.42
N LEU A 531 -24.90 -63.56 1.85
CA LEU A 531 -26.08 -62.73 1.55
C LEU A 531 -26.57 -62.88 0.10
N ASP A 532 -25.88 -63.68 -0.73
CA ASP A 532 -26.12 -63.84 -2.17
C ASP A 532 -26.16 -62.49 -2.91
N LEU A 533 -25.19 -61.63 -2.60
CA LEU A 533 -25.04 -60.28 -3.16
C LEU A 533 -23.71 -60.17 -3.92
N SER A 534 -23.72 -59.46 -5.05
CA SER A 534 -22.49 -59.11 -5.76
C SER A 534 -21.59 -58.16 -4.96
N ILE A 535 -20.28 -58.43 -5.01
CA ILE A 535 -19.24 -57.59 -4.42
C ILE A 535 -19.19 -56.23 -5.15
N ASP A 536 -19.04 -55.14 -4.40
CA ASP A 536 -18.91 -53.73 -4.83
C ASP A 536 -20.07 -53.07 -5.59
N LYS A 537 -20.94 -53.85 -6.26
CA LYS A 537 -22.18 -53.34 -6.87
C LYS A 537 -23.32 -53.25 -5.84
N SER A 538 -23.59 -54.36 -5.14
CA SER A 538 -24.70 -54.48 -4.19
C SER A 538 -24.27 -54.36 -2.72
N LEU A 539 -23.22 -55.09 -2.33
CA LEU A 539 -22.63 -55.00 -0.99
C LEU A 539 -21.33 -54.20 -1.06
N LYS A 540 -21.37 -52.95 -0.58
CA LYS A 540 -20.21 -52.05 -0.56
C LYS A 540 -19.55 -52.05 0.81
N LEU A 541 -18.22 -52.08 0.86
CA LEU A 541 -17.45 -51.83 2.07
C LEU A 541 -17.16 -50.32 2.18
N GLU A 542 -17.77 -49.64 3.15
CA GLU A 542 -17.57 -48.22 3.38
C GLU A 542 -16.47 -48.01 4.44
N LYS A 543 -15.34 -47.41 4.03
CA LYS A 543 -14.21 -47.05 4.90
C LYS A 543 -14.47 -45.67 5.55
N GLY A 544 -14.06 -45.48 6.80
CA GLY A 544 -14.01 -44.15 7.45
C GLY A 544 -15.35 -43.54 7.92
N SER A 545 -16.38 -44.35 8.18
CA SER A 545 -17.63 -43.87 8.80
C SER A 545 -17.42 -43.52 10.28
N GLN A 546 -18.38 -42.84 10.94
CA GLN A 546 -18.37 -42.65 12.40
C GLN A 546 -18.27 -43.98 13.19
N PHE A 547 -18.55 -45.11 12.54
CA PHE A 547 -18.49 -46.46 13.09
C PHE A 547 -17.30 -47.29 12.54
N GLY A 548 -16.36 -46.69 11.80
CA GLY A 548 -15.24 -47.38 11.18
C GLY A 548 -15.61 -48.09 9.88
N HIS A 549 -15.08 -49.31 9.69
CA HIS A 549 -15.38 -50.19 8.54
C HIS A 549 -16.78 -50.80 8.68
N VAL A 550 -17.65 -50.52 7.72
CA VAL A 550 -19.05 -50.99 7.74
C VAL A 550 -19.47 -51.50 6.36
N PHE A 551 -20.38 -52.46 6.35
CA PHE A 551 -21.04 -52.87 5.12
C PHE A 551 -22.22 -51.96 4.83
N ARG A 552 -22.40 -51.62 3.56
CA ARG A 552 -23.51 -50.82 3.05
C ARG A 552 -24.21 -51.55 1.91
N ILE A 553 -25.53 -51.62 2.00
CA ILE A 553 -26.41 -52.11 0.92
C ILE A 553 -27.44 -51.06 0.56
N THR A 554 -27.95 -51.16 -0.67
CA THR A 554 -29.04 -50.31 -1.13
C THR A 554 -30.37 -50.73 -0.50
N LYS A 555 -31.33 -49.80 -0.43
CA LYS A 555 -32.67 -50.09 0.11
C LYS A 555 -33.42 -51.18 -0.67
N LYS A 556 -33.12 -51.33 -1.97
CA LYS A 556 -33.69 -52.37 -2.83
C LYS A 556 -33.22 -53.77 -2.43
N GLU A 557 -31.99 -53.88 -1.95
CA GLU A 557 -31.38 -55.15 -1.56
C GLU A 557 -31.64 -55.49 -0.11
N GLU A 558 -31.76 -54.49 0.77
CA GLU A 558 -32.16 -54.70 2.17
C GLU A 558 -33.47 -55.48 2.29
N GLN A 559 -34.44 -55.24 1.41
CA GLN A 559 -35.71 -55.98 1.41
C GLN A 559 -35.51 -57.50 1.18
N LYS A 560 -34.47 -57.90 0.45
CA LYS A 560 -34.17 -59.31 0.13
C LYS A 560 -33.49 -60.03 1.30
N VAL A 561 -32.64 -59.32 2.05
CA VAL A 561 -31.79 -59.88 3.11
C VAL A 561 -32.22 -59.49 4.52
N ARG A 562 -33.35 -58.78 4.70
CA ARG A 562 -33.85 -58.27 6.00
C ARG A 562 -33.91 -59.33 7.11
N LYS A 563 -34.35 -60.56 6.81
CA LYS A 563 -34.44 -61.65 7.81
C LYS A 563 -33.05 -62.09 8.27
N THR A 564 -32.12 -62.23 7.33
CA THR A 564 -30.74 -62.65 7.58
C THR A 564 -29.93 -61.55 8.28
N LEU A 565 -30.18 -60.28 7.92
CA LEU A 565 -29.55 -59.12 8.54
C LEU A 565 -29.92 -58.97 10.01
N ASN A 566 -31.20 -59.09 10.37
CA ASN A 566 -31.64 -58.91 11.76
C ASN A 566 -31.26 -60.08 12.69
N THR A 567 -30.84 -61.22 12.13
CA THR A 567 -30.49 -62.42 12.91
C THR A 567 -28.99 -62.59 13.08
N HIS A 568 -28.18 -62.26 12.06
CA HIS A 568 -26.74 -62.54 12.04
C HIS A 568 -25.86 -61.28 12.06
N PHE A 569 -26.45 -60.09 11.86
CA PHE A 569 -25.71 -58.84 11.73
C PHE A 569 -26.26 -57.74 12.66
N ILE A 570 -25.41 -56.76 12.95
CA ILE A 570 -25.73 -55.60 13.77
C ILE A 570 -26.00 -54.42 12.84
N VAL A 571 -27.26 -53.97 12.79
CA VAL A 571 -27.66 -52.79 12.01
C VAL A 571 -27.25 -51.52 12.76
N LEU A 572 -26.49 -50.65 12.11
CA LEU A 572 -25.94 -49.42 12.72
C LEU A 572 -26.76 -48.19 12.36
N GLU A 573 -27.11 -48.04 11.08
CA GLU A 573 -27.79 -46.84 10.59
C GLU A 573 -28.69 -47.17 9.40
N THR A 574 -29.93 -46.66 9.41
CA THR A 574 -30.87 -46.78 8.30
C THR A 574 -31.16 -45.40 7.73
N ARG A 575 -30.75 -45.14 6.48
CA ARG A 575 -31.02 -43.87 5.76
C ARG A 575 -31.95 -44.10 4.57
N LYS A 576 -32.39 -43.00 3.95
CA LYS A 576 -33.24 -43.07 2.74
C LYS A 576 -32.58 -43.83 1.58
N ASP A 577 -31.24 -43.78 1.49
CA ASP A 577 -30.48 -44.32 0.36
C ASP A 577 -29.88 -45.72 0.62
N GLY A 578 -30.13 -46.33 1.79
CA GLY A 578 -29.60 -47.65 2.14
C GLY A 578 -29.43 -47.90 3.63
N VAL A 579 -28.93 -49.09 3.96
CA VAL A 579 -28.71 -49.56 5.34
C VAL A 579 -27.23 -49.89 5.54
N LYS A 580 -26.68 -49.44 6.68
CA LYS A 580 -25.33 -49.75 7.13
C LYS A 580 -25.38 -50.77 8.27
N PHE A 581 -24.59 -51.82 8.17
CA PHE A 581 -24.53 -52.89 9.16
C PHE A 581 -23.11 -53.45 9.29
N THR A 582 -22.86 -54.19 10.37
CA THR A 582 -21.56 -54.80 10.67
C THR A 582 -21.76 -56.16 11.36
N ASN A 583 -20.69 -56.95 11.50
CA ASN A 583 -20.65 -58.14 12.35
C ASN A 583 -19.52 -58.01 13.38
N THR A 584 -19.52 -58.89 14.39
CA THR A 584 -18.52 -58.86 15.47
C THR A 584 -17.09 -59.06 14.98
N LYS A 585 -16.88 -59.80 13.89
CA LYS A 585 -15.57 -60.01 13.24
C LYS A 585 -15.06 -58.73 12.57
N LEU A 586 -15.89 -58.09 11.73
CA LEU A 586 -15.57 -56.84 11.04
C LEU A 586 -15.33 -55.70 12.02
N LYS A 587 -16.10 -55.65 13.12
CA LYS A 587 -15.89 -54.65 14.18
C LYS A 587 -14.51 -54.80 14.83
N LYS A 588 -14.10 -56.02 15.17
CA LYS A 588 -12.76 -56.30 15.74
C LYS A 588 -11.63 -56.00 14.76
N LEU A 589 -11.75 -56.45 13.51
CA LEU A 589 -10.76 -56.16 12.46
C LEU A 589 -10.71 -54.66 12.14
N GLY A 590 -11.86 -53.99 12.15
CA GLY A 590 -11.96 -52.55 11.95
C GLY A 590 -11.35 -51.75 13.10
N GLU A 591 -11.49 -52.18 14.35
CA GLU A 591 -10.81 -51.57 15.51
C GLU A 591 -9.29 -51.78 15.47
N GLN A 592 -8.83 -52.97 15.07
CA GLN A 592 -7.40 -53.26 14.88
C GLN A 592 -6.80 -52.45 13.72
N TYR A 593 -7.49 -52.44 12.57
CA TYR A 593 -7.12 -51.62 11.43
C TYR A 593 -7.12 -50.15 11.83
N GLN A 594 -8.15 -49.64 12.52
CA GLN A 594 -8.19 -48.24 12.93
C GLN A 594 -7.09 -47.91 13.96
N LYS A 595 -6.68 -48.84 14.83
CA LYS A 595 -5.57 -48.64 15.76
C LYS A 595 -4.22 -48.53 15.02
N ILE A 596 -3.94 -49.46 14.10
CA ILE A 596 -2.71 -49.48 13.29
C ILE A 596 -2.72 -48.33 12.28
N LEU A 597 -3.86 -48.08 11.62
CA LEU A 597 -4.10 -46.94 10.74
C LEU A 597 -3.99 -45.63 11.52
N ASN A 598 -4.46 -45.51 12.76
CA ASN A 598 -4.26 -44.29 13.55
C ASN A 598 -2.78 -44.12 13.95
N GLU A 599 -2.05 -45.19 14.24
CA GLU A 599 -0.58 -45.15 14.41
C GLU A 599 0.16 -44.75 13.12
N TYR A 600 -0.32 -45.22 11.97
CA TYR A 600 0.21 -44.95 10.63
C TYR A 600 -0.18 -43.55 10.12
N THR A 601 -1.43 -43.12 10.36
CA THR A 601 -2.05 -41.88 9.86
C THR A 601 -1.81 -40.69 10.80
N SER A 602 -1.62 -40.93 12.11
CA SER A 602 -1.07 -39.91 13.02
C SER A 602 0.38 -39.56 12.66
N ARG A 603 1.06 -40.42 11.90
CA ARG A 603 2.37 -40.14 11.28
C ARG A 603 2.27 -39.55 9.87
N GLN A 604 1.08 -39.48 9.26
CA GLN A 604 0.93 -39.24 7.82
C GLN A 604 -0.17 -38.25 7.41
N LYS A 605 -0.55 -37.29 8.25
CA LYS A 605 -1.49 -36.22 7.86
C LYS A 605 -0.87 -34.83 7.95
N ASP A 606 -0.41 -34.32 6.81
CA ASP A 606 -1.07 -33.17 6.18
C ASP A 606 -0.81 -33.09 4.66
N LEU A 607 -1.89 -32.77 3.92
CA LEU A 607 -2.01 -32.34 2.52
C LEU A 607 -1.94 -33.34 1.34
N VAL A 608 -3.13 -33.54 0.74
CA VAL A 608 -3.33 -33.45 -0.71
C VAL A 608 -4.57 -32.60 -0.98
N LEU A 609 -4.36 -31.48 -1.68
CA LEU A 609 -5.24 -30.97 -2.75
C LEU A 609 -4.64 -29.69 -3.32
N ARG A 610 -3.65 -29.84 -4.22
CA ARG A 610 -3.15 -28.76 -5.09
C ARG A 610 -2.58 -29.28 -6.42
N VAL A 611 -3.32 -30.16 -7.08
CA VAL A 611 -3.21 -30.35 -8.53
C VAL A 611 -4.62 -30.34 -9.07
N VAL A 612 -4.77 -29.90 -10.30
CA VAL A 612 -6.04 -29.77 -11.02
C VAL A 612 -6.86 -28.61 -10.46
N ASP A 613 -6.93 -27.43 -11.04
CA ASP A 613 -6.80 -26.99 -12.42
C ASP A 613 -7.05 -25.48 -12.30
N THR A 614 -6.50 -24.54 -13.03
CA THR A 614 -6.21 -24.46 -14.46
C THR A 614 -5.60 -23.05 -14.55
N SER A 615 -4.46 -22.87 -15.20
CA SER A 615 -4.48 -22.51 -16.62
C SER A 615 -5.33 -21.26 -16.87
N ALA A 616 -4.75 -20.08 -16.65
CA ALA A 616 -4.98 -18.93 -17.52
C ALA A 616 -3.90 -17.88 -17.29
N THR A 617 -3.14 -17.62 -18.35
CA THR A 617 -2.56 -16.33 -18.72
C THR A 617 -1.57 -15.67 -17.76
N PHE A 618 -0.28 -15.87 -18.05
CA PHE A 618 0.67 -14.76 -17.96
C PHE A 618 1.32 -14.55 -19.32
N SER A 619 0.70 -13.62 -20.05
CA SER A 619 1.14 -13.04 -21.30
C SER A 619 2.48 -12.34 -21.12
N MET A 620 3.30 -12.45 -22.17
CA MET A 620 4.48 -11.62 -22.42
C MET A 620 4.15 -10.14 -22.21
N LEU A 621 5.11 -9.40 -21.63
CA LEU A 621 5.08 -7.95 -21.68
C LEU A 621 5.44 -7.51 -23.11
N PRO A 622 4.65 -6.64 -23.73
CA PRO A 622 4.95 -6.07 -25.03
C PRO A 622 6.02 -4.98 -24.85
N VAL A 623 6.93 -4.89 -25.82
CA VAL A 623 8.02 -3.90 -25.98
C VAL A 623 9.34 -4.20 -25.23
N PRO A 624 10.47 -4.41 -25.95
CA PRO A 624 11.77 -4.60 -25.34
C PRO A 624 12.32 -3.29 -24.77
N TYR A 625 12.90 -3.36 -23.57
CA TYR A 625 13.64 -2.26 -22.94
C TYR A 625 15.08 -2.25 -23.46
N VAL A 626 15.78 -1.12 -23.30
CA VAL A 626 17.14 -0.90 -23.81
C VAL A 626 18.15 -0.86 -22.67
N ARG A 627 19.37 -1.33 -22.94
CA ARG A 627 20.50 -1.25 -22.00
C ARG A 627 20.95 0.22 -21.85
N PRO A 628 20.95 0.79 -20.63
CA PRO A 628 21.47 2.13 -20.41
C PRO A 628 23.01 2.14 -20.40
N GLU A 629 23.60 3.22 -20.89
CA GLU A 629 25.02 3.55 -20.72
C GLU A 629 25.21 4.26 -19.37
N ILE A 630 25.98 3.66 -18.45
CA ILE A 630 26.24 4.23 -17.13
C ILE A 630 27.65 4.82 -17.10
N THR A 631 27.73 6.13 -16.90
CA THR A 631 29.02 6.84 -16.79
C THR A 631 29.33 7.17 -15.33
N GLY A 632 30.52 6.82 -14.87
CA GLY A 632 31.02 7.15 -13.53
C GLY A 632 31.64 8.54 -13.39
N SER A 633 31.65 9.34 -14.45
CA SER A 633 32.14 10.71 -14.40
C SER A 633 31.19 11.60 -13.60
N ASP A 634 31.73 12.34 -12.64
CA ASP A 634 30.99 13.35 -11.86
C ASP A 634 30.35 14.42 -12.77
N GLU A 635 30.88 14.61 -13.98
CA GLU A 635 30.41 15.57 -14.99
C GLU A 635 29.43 15.00 -16.03
N GLY A 636 28.97 13.75 -15.87
CA GLY A 636 28.10 13.11 -16.87
C GLY A 636 26.69 13.72 -16.95
N ASP A 637 26.12 13.73 -18.15
CA ASP A 637 24.74 14.17 -18.42
C ASP A 637 23.70 13.04 -18.20
N ILE A 638 22.41 13.39 -18.13
CA ILE A 638 21.30 12.41 -18.22
C ILE A 638 20.57 12.65 -19.54
N ILE A 639 20.62 11.66 -20.43
CA ILE A 639 20.03 11.69 -21.77
C ILE A 639 19.13 10.46 -21.91
N LEU A 640 17.82 10.68 -22.03
CA LEU A 640 16.82 9.64 -22.21
C LEU A 640 16.00 9.96 -23.47
N GLU A 641 16.23 9.23 -24.55
CA GLU A 641 15.49 9.37 -25.81
C GLU A 641 14.31 8.40 -25.82
N GLY A 642 13.12 8.86 -26.21
CA GLY A 642 11.91 8.05 -26.26
C GLY A 642 11.50 7.43 -24.92
N CYS A 643 11.76 8.13 -23.81
CA CYS A 643 11.58 7.58 -22.48
C CYS A 643 10.09 7.49 -22.09
N ARG A 644 9.73 6.37 -21.46
CA ARG A 644 8.36 6.02 -21.09
C ARG A 644 8.24 5.72 -19.61
N HIS A 645 7.03 5.87 -19.06
CA HIS A 645 6.76 5.46 -17.68
C HIS A 645 6.38 3.97 -17.64
N PRO A 646 7.20 3.09 -17.04
CA PRO A 646 7.00 1.64 -17.16
C PRO A 646 5.66 1.17 -16.59
N CYS A 647 5.21 1.72 -15.46
CA CYS A 647 3.94 1.34 -14.84
C CYS A 647 2.69 1.91 -15.54
N VAL A 648 2.81 3.00 -16.31
CA VAL A 648 1.66 3.63 -16.99
C VAL A 648 1.51 3.05 -18.39
N GLU A 649 2.61 2.79 -19.08
CA GLU A 649 2.64 2.09 -20.38
C GLU A 649 2.03 0.68 -20.29
N ALA A 650 2.24 -0.02 -19.17
CA ALA A 650 1.73 -1.38 -18.96
C ALA A 650 0.24 -1.45 -18.58
N GLN A 651 -0.50 -0.34 -18.56
CA GLN A 651 -1.93 -0.32 -18.20
C GLN A 651 -2.83 -0.65 -19.39
N ASP A 652 -3.85 -1.47 -19.15
CA ASP A 652 -4.80 -1.87 -20.18
C ASP A 652 -5.57 -0.67 -20.74
N GLY A 653 -5.56 -0.49 -22.05
CA GLY A 653 -6.29 0.58 -22.75
C GLY A 653 -5.61 1.95 -22.75
N VAL A 654 -4.35 2.05 -22.30
CA VAL A 654 -3.55 3.29 -22.35
C VAL A 654 -2.59 3.24 -23.54
N ASN A 655 -2.68 4.24 -24.43
CA ASN A 655 -1.66 4.49 -25.45
C ASN A 655 -0.66 5.52 -24.89
N PHE A 656 0.52 5.05 -24.48
CA PHE A 656 1.55 5.91 -23.89
C PHE A 656 2.35 6.64 -24.98
N ILE A 657 2.61 7.94 -24.79
CA ILE A 657 3.40 8.77 -25.72
C ILE A 657 4.82 8.92 -25.15
N PRO A 658 5.86 8.43 -25.85
CA PRO A 658 7.25 8.56 -25.40
C PRO A 658 7.72 10.02 -25.45
N ASN A 659 8.61 10.40 -24.53
CA ASN A 659 9.15 11.76 -24.43
C ASN A 659 10.66 11.75 -24.20
N ASP A 660 11.37 12.73 -24.75
CA ASP A 660 12.80 12.88 -24.54
C ASP A 660 13.10 13.67 -23.26
N CYS A 661 14.21 13.37 -22.58
CA CYS A 661 14.70 14.15 -21.45
C CYS A 661 16.22 14.29 -21.53
N ASN A 662 16.67 15.54 -21.72
CA ASN A 662 18.09 15.89 -21.84
C ASN A 662 18.49 16.86 -20.73
N LEU A 663 18.99 16.34 -19.61
CA LEU A 663 19.59 17.12 -18.52
C LEU A 663 21.08 17.26 -18.78
N VAL A 664 21.49 18.41 -19.34
CA VAL A 664 22.87 18.67 -19.75
C VAL A 664 23.46 19.80 -18.90
N ARG A 665 24.65 19.58 -18.32
CA ARG A 665 25.31 20.57 -17.46
C ARG A 665 25.51 21.89 -18.19
N GLY A 666 25.19 23.00 -17.51
CA GLY A 666 25.30 24.36 -18.05
C GLY A 666 24.35 24.71 -19.20
N LYS A 667 23.50 23.79 -19.65
CA LYS A 667 22.46 24.06 -20.67
C LYS A 667 21.04 23.88 -20.14
N SER A 668 20.75 22.70 -19.60
CA SER A 668 19.40 22.27 -19.21
C SER A 668 19.40 21.45 -17.93
N TRP A 669 20.31 21.77 -17.01
CA TRP A 669 20.48 21.07 -15.74
C TRP A 669 19.30 21.28 -14.79
N LEU A 670 18.65 22.45 -14.86
CA LEU A 670 17.33 22.67 -14.27
C LEU A 670 16.31 22.85 -15.39
N GLN A 671 15.29 22.00 -15.44
CA GLN A 671 14.19 22.10 -16.39
C GLN A 671 12.92 22.57 -15.70
N ILE A 672 12.41 23.73 -16.10
CA ILE A 672 11.10 24.25 -15.67
C ILE A 672 10.06 23.70 -16.64
N ILE A 673 9.12 22.90 -16.12
CA ILE A 673 8.10 22.23 -16.91
C ILE A 673 6.74 22.86 -16.62
N THR A 674 6.18 23.51 -17.65
CA THR A 674 4.87 24.17 -17.59
C THR A 674 3.82 23.45 -18.43
N GLY A 675 2.56 23.85 -18.31
CA GLY A 675 1.47 23.30 -19.12
C GLY A 675 0.23 22.95 -18.31
N PRO A 676 -0.87 22.53 -18.97
CA PRO A 676 -2.16 22.33 -18.32
C PRO A 676 -2.14 21.23 -17.25
N ASN A 677 -3.05 21.33 -16.27
CA ASN A 677 -3.36 20.21 -15.38
C ASN A 677 -3.80 19.00 -16.23
N MET A 678 -3.44 17.79 -15.80
CA MET A 678 -3.67 16.54 -16.55
C MET A 678 -2.95 16.45 -17.92
N GLY A 679 -2.09 17.42 -18.26
CA GLY A 679 -1.24 17.34 -19.46
C GLY A 679 -0.14 16.27 -19.37
N GLY A 680 0.18 15.77 -18.17
CA GLY A 680 1.20 14.74 -17.97
C GLY A 680 2.51 15.21 -17.34
N LYS A 681 2.58 16.46 -16.82
CA LYS A 681 3.77 17.01 -16.15
C LYS A 681 4.32 16.09 -15.05
N SER A 682 3.46 15.70 -14.10
CA SER A 682 3.82 14.82 -13.00
C SER A 682 4.25 13.42 -13.48
N THR A 683 3.61 12.90 -14.54
CA THR A 683 3.99 11.63 -15.16
C THR A 683 5.38 11.71 -15.79
N PHE A 684 5.69 12.84 -16.45
CA PHE A 684 6.98 13.09 -17.10
C PHE A 684 8.14 13.18 -16.09
N ILE A 685 7.97 13.92 -15.00
CA ILE A 685 9.06 14.01 -14.00
C ILE A 685 9.27 12.68 -13.25
N ARG A 686 8.17 11.94 -12.97
CA ARG A 686 8.26 10.62 -12.32
C ARG A 686 8.91 9.59 -13.24
N GLN A 687 8.61 9.58 -14.54
CA GLN A 687 9.23 8.62 -15.46
C GLN A 687 10.75 8.78 -15.52
N VAL A 688 11.26 10.02 -15.49
CA VAL A 688 12.71 10.27 -15.50
C VAL A 688 13.34 9.70 -14.23
N GLY A 689 12.76 9.99 -13.06
CA GLY A 689 13.22 9.43 -11.79
C GLY A 689 13.20 7.90 -11.76
N VAL A 690 12.14 7.27 -12.26
CA VAL A 690 12.02 5.80 -12.34
C VAL A 690 13.05 5.20 -13.29
N ASN A 691 13.30 5.83 -14.45
CA ASN A 691 14.28 5.34 -15.42
C ASN A 691 15.72 5.43 -14.88
N VAL A 692 16.07 6.51 -14.19
CA VAL A 692 17.37 6.66 -13.50
C VAL A 692 17.54 5.61 -12.40
N LEU A 693 16.50 5.39 -11.60
CA LEU A 693 16.48 4.35 -10.57
C LEU A 693 16.70 2.95 -11.17
N MET A 694 15.95 2.59 -12.22
CA MET A 694 16.07 1.31 -12.90
C MET A 694 17.47 1.08 -13.49
N ALA A 695 18.06 2.14 -14.04
CA ALA A 695 19.42 2.11 -14.58
C ALA A 695 20.45 1.76 -13.48
N GLN A 696 20.42 2.41 -12.32
CA GLN A 696 21.33 2.14 -11.19
C GLN A 696 21.01 0.86 -10.40
N ILE A 697 19.83 0.27 -10.58
CA ILE A 697 19.54 -1.10 -10.11
C ILE A 697 20.28 -2.15 -10.95
N GLY A 698 20.65 -1.80 -12.18
CA GLY A 698 21.25 -2.69 -13.18
C GLY A 698 20.21 -3.39 -14.07
N CYS A 699 19.09 -2.70 -14.37
CA CYS A 699 18.04 -3.18 -15.27
C CYS A 699 18.03 -2.38 -16.58
N PHE A 700 17.52 -2.98 -17.66
CA PHE A 700 17.21 -2.25 -18.88
C PHE A 700 16.03 -1.30 -18.65
N VAL A 701 16.02 -0.19 -19.39
CA VAL A 701 15.09 0.92 -19.19
C VAL A 701 14.15 1.09 -20.40
N PRO A 702 12.90 1.55 -20.20
CA PRO A 702 11.92 1.79 -21.26
C PRO A 702 12.23 3.09 -22.03
N CYS A 703 13.34 3.10 -22.76
CA CYS A 703 13.80 4.19 -23.62
C CYS A 703 14.18 3.62 -24.99
N ASP A 704 14.31 4.47 -26.00
CA ASP A 704 14.93 4.12 -27.27
C ASP A 704 16.45 4.16 -27.17
N ARG A 705 16.97 5.13 -26.40
CA ARG A 705 18.36 5.23 -25.98
C ARG A 705 18.44 5.87 -24.60
N ALA A 706 19.37 5.40 -23.76
CA ALA A 706 19.58 5.96 -22.43
C ALA A 706 21.06 6.05 -22.08
N SER A 707 21.51 7.25 -21.69
CA SER A 707 22.79 7.50 -21.05
C SER A 707 22.53 8.18 -19.72
N VAL A 708 22.95 7.55 -18.63
CA VAL A 708 22.66 7.98 -17.27
C VAL A 708 23.97 8.12 -16.50
N SER A 709 24.31 9.36 -16.17
CA SER A 709 25.32 9.64 -15.16
C SER A 709 24.89 9.13 -13.78
N PHE A 710 25.85 8.60 -13.03
CA PHE A 710 25.68 8.21 -11.64
C PHE A 710 24.98 9.26 -10.76
N ARG A 711 24.06 8.82 -9.88
CA ARG A 711 23.38 9.64 -8.87
C ARG A 711 23.45 9.03 -7.47
N ASP A 712 23.73 9.86 -6.47
CA ASP A 712 23.88 9.45 -5.07
C ASP A 712 22.54 9.41 -4.32
N CYS A 713 21.57 10.23 -4.73
CA CYS A 713 20.26 10.34 -4.13
C CYS A 713 19.20 10.73 -5.17
N ILE A 714 17.96 10.30 -4.95
CA ILE A 714 16.78 10.87 -5.62
C ILE A 714 15.88 11.49 -4.56
N PHE A 715 15.72 12.81 -4.64
CA PHE A 715 14.75 13.56 -3.85
C PHE A 715 13.50 13.81 -4.68
N ALA A 716 12.33 13.49 -4.14
CA ALA A 716 11.08 13.78 -4.83
C ALA A 716 10.05 14.42 -3.90
N ARG A 717 9.57 15.59 -4.31
CA ARG A 717 8.41 16.27 -3.73
C ARG A 717 7.28 16.20 -4.74
N VAL A 718 6.29 15.37 -4.45
CA VAL A 718 5.09 15.26 -5.29
C VAL A 718 3.84 15.50 -4.46
N GLY A 719 2.99 16.43 -4.90
CA GLY A 719 1.79 16.86 -4.18
C GLY A 719 0.91 15.70 -3.73
N ALA A 720 0.35 15.79 -2.52
CA ALA A 720 -0.50 14.76 -1.89
C ALA A 720 -1.90 14.62 -2.56
N GLY A 721 -2.08 15.14 -3.77
CA GLY A 721 -3.38 15.38 -4.40
C GLY A 721 -4.09 14.16 -4.98
N ASP A 722 -3.37 13.07 -5.27
CA ASP A 722 -3.94 12.00 -6.12
C ASP A 722 -4.53 10.80 -5.36
N CYS A 723 -4.42 10.77 -4.01
CA CYS A 723 -4.88 9.64 -3.19
C CYS A 723 -6.00 9.99 -2.19
N GLN A 724 -6.82 11.01 -2.44
CA GLN A 724 -8.05 11.19 -1.66
C GLN A 724 -9.14 10.23 -2.12
N SER A 725 -9.23 9.08 -1.45
CA SER A 725 -10.33 8.13 -1.59
C SER A 725 -11.67 8.77 -1.20
N ASP A 726 -12.36 9.31 -2.19
CA ASP A 726 -13.68 9.98 -2.11
C ASP A 726 -14.82 9.04 -1.64
N GLY A 727 -14.53 7.77 -1.32
CA GLY A 727 -15.49 6.70 -1.02
C GLY A 727 -15.94 6.56 0.44
N GLU A 728 -15.18 7.04 1.43
CA GLU A 728 -15.52 6.83 2.85
C GLU A 728 -16.70 7.69 3.33
N ILE A 729 -16.81 8.94 2.83
CA ILE A 729 -17.80 9.92 3.31
C ILE A 729 -19.22 9.53 2.86
N ASP A 730 -19.36 9.07 1.62
CA ASP A 730 -20.66 8.66 1.08
C ASP A 730 -21.22 7.46 1.87
N GLY A 731 -20.35 6.52 2.26
CA GLY A 731 -20.72 5.39 3.13
C GLY A 731 -21.13 5.81 4.55
N ASP A 732 -20.36 6.72 5.17
CA ASP A 732 -20.66 7.19 6.53
C ASP A 732 -21.96 8.01 6.55
N ILE A 733 -22.20 8.90 5.58
CA ILE A 733 -23.46 9.65 5.44
C ILE A 733 -24.66 8.69 5.38
N ILE A 734 -24.60 7.65 4.54
CA ILE A 734 -25.67 6.66 4.40
C ILE A 734 -25.91 5.92 5.72
N SER A 735 -24.83 5.48 6.38
CA SER A 735 -24.90 4.79 7.68
C SER A 735 -25.53 5.69 8.76
N ARG A 736 -25.15 6.96 8.84
CA ARG A 736 -25.71 7.94 9.81
C ARG A 736 -27.17 8.24 9.55
N ILE A 737 -27.57 8.35 8.28
CA ILE A 737 -28.98 8.48 7.88
C ILE A 737 -29.76 7.23 8.34
N GLN A 738 -29.23 6.03 8.11
CA GLN A 738 -29.85 4.77 8.54
C GLN A 738 -29.98 4.70 10.07
N ILE A 739 -28.95 5.08 10.84
CA ILE A 739 -29.01 5.15 12.31
C ILE A 739 -30.07 6.15 12.78
N GLY A 740 -30.12 7.34 12.16
CA GLY A 740 -31.17 8.33 12.40
C GLY A 740 -32.58 7.77 12.16
N TRP A 741 -32.74 6.99 11.08
CA TRP A 741 -33.98 6.26 10.79
C TRP A 741 -34.23 5.09 11.75
N MET A 742 -33.22 4.41 12.30
CA MET A 742 -33.41 3.35 13.29
C MET A 742 -33.89 3.89 14.63
N LYS A 743 -33.41 5.09 15.04
CA LYS A 743 -33.89 5.79 16.24
C LYS A 743 -35.39 6.15 16.16
N ARG A 744 -36.01 6.07 14.97
CA ARG A 744 -37.47 6.12 14.75
C ARG A 744 -38.24 5.07 15.56
N ARG A 745 -37.68 3.88 15.80
CA ARG A 745 -38.37 2.81 16.56
C ARG A 745 -38.63 3.18 18.02
N ILE A 746 -37.85 4.12 18.57
CA ILE A 746 -38.02 4.67 19.92
C ILE A 746 -39.14 5.73 19.96
N ALA A 747 -39.66 6.13 18.79
CA ALA A 747 -40.49 7.33 18.60
C ALA A 747 -41.91 7.02 18.06
N SER A 748 -42.43 5.80 18.19
CA SER A 748 -43.72 5.39 17.60
C SER A 748 -44.91 6.26 18.02
N GLY A 749 -44.88 6.88 19.22
CA GLY A 749 -45.90 7.82 19.70
C GLY A 749 -45.85 9.25 19.13
N LEU A 750 -44.79 9.63 18.43
CA LEU A 750 -44.61 11.01 17.90
C LEU A 750 -45.41 11.29 16.62
N CYS A 751 -46.06 10.28 16.03
CA CYS A 751 -46.97 10.47 14.91
C CYS A 751 -48.40 10.82 15.34
N ASP A 752 -48.71 10.81 16.64
CA ASP A 752 -50.01 11.23 17.14
C ASP A 752 -50.25 12.72 16.82
N ARG A 753 -51.45 13.04 16.33
CA ARG A 753 -51.88 14.41 16.03
C ARG A 753 -52.06 15.25 17.30
N LYS A 754 -52.25 14.62 18.46
CA LYS A 754 -52.38 15.30 19.76
C LYS A 754 -51.08 15.89 20.29
N VAL A 755 -49.92 15.45 19.77
CA VAL A 755 -48.61 15.95 20.20
C VAL A 755 -48.26 17.25 19.49
N PRO A 756 -47.94 18.34 20.22
CA PRO A 756 -47.58 19.62 19.61
C PRO A 756 -46.35 19.53 18.69
N LEU A 757 -46.40 20.20 17.53
CA LEU A 757 -45.30 20.22 16.54
C LEU A 757 -43.96 20.71 17.13
N LYS A 758 -44.00 21.66 18.08
CA LYS A 758 -42.79 22.15 18.79
C LYS A 758 -42.12 21.05 19.62
N LEU A 759 -42.90 20.16 20.24
CA LEU A 759 -42.36 19.05 21.04
C LEU A 759 -41.74 17.99 20.13
N LYS A 760 -42.39 17.73 18.98
CA LYS A 760 -41.86 16.87 17.92
C LYS A 760 -40.52 17.38 17.37
N GLY A 761 -40.39 18.70 17.20
CA GLY A 761 -39.13 19.33 16.81
C GLY A 761 -38.02 19.23 17.86
N LYS A 762 -38.36 19.34 19.16
CA LYS A 762 -37.39 19.11 20.25
C LYS A 762 -36.84 17.68 20.21
N PHE A 763 -37.70 16.68 20.02
CA PHE A 763 -37.27 15.29 19.92
C PHE A 763 -36.33 15.05 18.72
N TYR A 764 -36.70 15.57 17.55
CA TYR A 764 -35.84 15.47 16.36
C TYR A 764 -34.45 16.07 16.62
N LYS A 765 -34.37 17.26 17.24
CA LYS A 765 -33.10 17.92 17.57
C LYS A 765 -32.24 17.10 18.55
N MET A 766 -32.84 16.54 19.60
CA MET A 766 -32.09 15.86 20.66
C MET A 766 -31.66 14.44 20.29
N VAL A 767 -32.47 13.71 19.51
CA VAL A 767 -32.25 12.27 19.28
C VAL A 767 -31.81 11.98 17.86
N VAL A 768 -32.54 12.47 16.86
CA VAL A 768 -32.33 12.09 15.46
C VAL A 768 -31.20 12.90 14.84
N ARG A 769 -31.24 14.23 14.97
CA ARG A 769 -30.20 15.12 14.45
C ARG A 769 -28.85 14.87 15.10
N LEU A 770 -28.82 14.66 16.42
CA LEU A 770 -27.58 14.39 17.13
C LEU A 770 -26.91 13.11 16.61
N ALA A 771 -27.70 12.07 16.34
CA ALA A 771 -27.19 10.82 15.76
C ALA A 771 -26.73 10.98 14.30
N MET A 772 -27.46 11.76 13.50
CA MET A 772 -27.09 12.05 12.11
C MET A 772 -25.83 12.92 11.99
N LEU A 773 -25.60 13.81 12.95
CA LEU A 773 -24.49 14.79 12.93
C LEU A 773 -23.29 14.40 13.79
N TYR A 774 -23.32 13.24 14.43
CA TYR A 774 -22.22 12.76 15.25
C TYR A 774 -20.98 12.50 14.37
N GLY A 775 -19.88 13.21 14.64
CA GLY A 775 -18.65 13.14 13.86
C GLY A 775 -18.64 13.98 12.57
N ALA A 776 -19.77 14.57 12.17
CA ALA A 776 -19.89 15.33 10.91
C ALA A 776 -19.07 16.64 10.88
N LYS A 777 -18.42 17.00 12.00
CA LYS A 777 -17.53 18.17 12.13
C LYS A 777 -16.25 18.01 11.28
N CYS A 778 -15.84 16.78 11.01
CA CYS A 778 -14.62 16.45 10.26
C CYS A 778 -14.88 16.15 8.77
N TRP A 779 -16.14 16.21 8.31
CA TRP A 779 -16.47 15.85 6.93
C TRP A 779 -16.15 16.99 5.93
N PRO A 780 -15.39 16.71 4.85
CA PRO A 780 -15.28 17.62 3.71
C PRO A 780 -16.52 17.48 2.83
N LEU A 781 -17.57 18.24 3.15
CA LEU A 781 -18.87 18.18 2.47
C LEU A 781 -18.82 18.89 1.10
N LYS A 782 -19.20 18.16 0.05
CA LYS A 782 -19.51 18.67 -1.30
C LYS A 782 -21.03 18.91 -1.42
N GLU A 783 -21.47 19.63 -2.44
CA GLU A 783 -22.90 19.95 -2.61
C GLU A 783 -23.78 18.69 -2.75
N LYS A 784 -23.24 17.63 -3.37
CA LYS A 784 -23.89 16.30 -3.43
C LYS A 784 -24.20 15.72 -2.03
N HIS A 785 -23.34 15.96 -1.04
CA HIS A 785 -23.53 15.49 0.33
C HIS A 785 -24.61 16.32 1.07
N ASN A 786 -24.68 17.62 0.81
CA ASN A 786 -25.74 18.50 1.34
C ASN A 786 -27.13 18.04 0.88
N ILE A 787 -27.25 17.65 -0.38
CA ILE A 787 -28.49 17.10 -0.95
C ILE A 787 -28.83 15.74 -0.28
N LYS A 788 -27.84 14.85 -0.16
CA LYS A 788 -28.04 13.52 0.48
C LYS A 788 -28.46 13.59 1.94
N LEU A 789 -28.12 14.66 2.68
CA LEU A 789 -28.53 14.86 4.08
C LEU A 789 -29.87 15.59 4.20
N SER A 790 -30.13 16.57 3.34
CA SER A 790 -31.35 17.38 3.39
C SER A 790 -32.60 16.61 2.95
N VAL A 791 -32.49 15.72 1.96
CA VAL A 791 -33.63 14.93 1.46
C VAL A 791 -34.19 13.98 2.54
N PRO A 792 -33.38 13.17 3.25
CA PRO A 792 -33.85 12.35 4.36
C PRO A 792 -34.37 13.16 5.56
N GLU A 793 -33.72 14.27 5.93
CA GLU A 793 -34.20 15.17 6.98
C GLU A 793 -35.63 15.65 6.68
N MET A 794 -35.86 16.15 5.47
CA MET A 794 -37.18 16.66 5.11
C MET A 794 -38.23 15.54 5.04
N ARG A 795 -37.85 14.33 4.62
CA ARG A 795 -38.73 13.15 4.70
C ARG A 795 -39.10 12.82 6.14
N MET A 796 -38.15 12.86 7.08
CA MET A 796 -38.41 12.60 8.50
C MET A 796 -39.29 13.69 9.13
N LEU A 797 -38.99 14.97 8.91
CA LEU A 797 -39.75 16.09 9.47
C LEU A 797 -41.20 16.11 8.97
N ARG A 798 -41.41 15.83 7.68
CA ARG A 798 -42.75 15.67 7.09
C ARG A 798 -43.51 14.51 7.72
N TRP A 799 -42.85 13.36 7.87
CA TRP A 799 -43.44 12.18 8.50
C TRP A 799 -43.85 12.43 9.96
N ILE A 800 -42.94 12.96 10.80
CA ILE A 800 -43.21 13.28 12.21
C ILE A 800 -44.38 14.27 12.33
N SER A 801 -44.47 15.21 11.40
CA SER A 801 -45.53 16.23 11.37
C SER A 801 -46.84 15.75 10.75
N GLY A 802 -46.89 14.53 10.20
CA GLY A 802 -48.07 13.98 9.52
C GLY A 802 -48.39 14.65 8.17
N PHE A 803 -47.42 15.35 7.56
CA PHE A 803 -47.59 15.97 6.26
C PHE A 803 -47.12 15.04 5.15
N THR A 804 -47.95 14.89 4.13
CA THR A 804 -47.63 14.17 2.89
C THR A 804 -47.29 15.16 1.78
N LEU A 805 -46.74 14.66 0.66
CA LEU A 805 -46.48 15.48 -0.52
C LEU A 805 -47.76 16.11 -1.10
N ARG A 806 -48.94 15.50 -0.86
CA ARG A 806 -50.24 16.03 -1.29
C ARG A 806 -50.64 17.33 -0.60
N ASN A 807 -50.03 17.65 0.55
CA ASN A 807 -50.36 18.86 1.31
C ASN A 807 -49.77 20.15 0.71
N ARG A 808 -48.93 20.08 -0.34
CA ARG A 808 -48.32 21.23 -1.06
C ARG A 808 -47.65 22.31 -0.17
N ILE A 809 -47.19 21.95 1.03
CA ILE A 809 -46.47 22.84 1.95
C ILE A 809 -44.99 22.89 1.57
N ARG A 810 -44.37 24.09 1.54
CA ARG A 810 -42.93 24.25 1.25
C ARG A 810 -42.06 23.71 2.41
N ASN A 811 -40.86 23.21 2.10
CA ASN A 811 -39.95 22.64 3.10
C ASN A 811 -39.57 23.64 4.22
N GLY A 812 -39.30 24.90 3.86
CA GLY A 812 -38.99 25.95 4.84
C GLY A 812 -40.12 26.20 5.86
N GLN A 813 -41.37 26.18 5.41
CA GLN A 813 -42.54 26.34 6.27
C GLN A 813 -42.72 25.17 7.25
N ILE A 814 -42.28 23.96 6.89
CA ILE A 814 -42.31 22.79 7.78
C ILE A 814 -41.22 22.94 8.86
N CYS A 815 -40.01 23.32 8.47
CA CYS A 815 -38.90 23.58 9.40
C CYS A 815 -39.27 24.67 10.42
N GLU A 816 -39.95 25.73 9.98
CA GLU A 816 -40.43 26.81 10.85
C GLU A 816 -41.54 26.34 11.82
N LYS A 817 -42.57 25.65 11.32
CA LYS A 817 -43.67 25.11 12.15
C LYS A 817 -43.19 24.09 13.20
N VAL A 818 -42.14 23.32 12.88
CA VAL A 818 -41.54 22.33 13.79
C VAL A 818 -40.45 22.96 14.68
N GLY A 819 -39.97 24.17 14.36
CA GLY A 819 -38.96 24.90 15.13
C GLY A 819 -37.56 24.30 15.00
N VAL A 820 -37.17 23.93 13.79
CA VAL A 820 -35.96 23.17 13.47
C VAL A 820 -35.22 23.83 12.30
N ALA A 821 -34.03 24.39 12.53
CA ALA A 821 -33.16 24.93 11.48
C ALA A 821 -32.58 23.80 10.60
N PRO A 822 -32.31 23.97 9.29
CA PRO A 822 -31.79 22.92 8.41
C PRO A 822 -30.54 22.20 8.93
N VAL A 823 -30.39 20.90 8.60
CA VAL A 823 -29.25 20.07 9.02
C VAL A 823 -27.92 20.59 8.47
N VAL A 824 -27.94 21.13 7.24
CA VAL A 824 -26.75 21.70 6.57
C VAL A 824 -26.22 22.90 7.34
N ASP A 825 -27.10 23.78 7.80
CA ASP A 825 -26.72 24.95 8.61
C ASP A 825 -26.15 24.53 9.96
N LYS A 826 -26.72 23.50 10.59
CA LYS A 826 -26.20 22.96 11.85
C LYS A 826 -24.87 22.26 11.72
N ILE A 827 -24.57 21.66 10.56
CA ILE A 827 -23.23 21.16 10.28
C ILE A 827 -22.26 22.32 10.13
N ARG A 828 -22.60 23.37 9.37
CA ARG A 828 -21.78 24.57 9.23
C ARG A 828 -21.46 25.20 10.59
N GLU A 829 -22.46 25.39 11.45
CA GLU A 829 -22.27 25.88 12.82
C GLU A 829 -21.36 24.97 13.67
N SER A 830 -21.55 23.64 13.59
CA SER A 830 -20.76 22.68 14.35
C SER A 830 -19.31 22.63 13.89
N ARG A 831 -19.05 22.83 12.59
CA ARG A 831 -17.71 22.93 12.00
C ARG A 831 -17.03 24.23 12.41
N LEU A 832 -17.74 25.36 12.40
CA LEU A 832 -17.20 26.64 12.87
C LEU A 832 -16.80 26.58 14.35
N ARG A 833 -17.62 25.95 15.22
CA ARG A 833 -17.25 25.73 16.63
C ARG A 833 -16.05 24.78 16.77
N TRP A 834 -15.99 23.73 15.96
CA TRP A 834 -14.87 22.79 15.97
C TRP A 834 -13.56 23.45 15.52
N PHE A 835 -13.62 24.29 14.48
CA PHE A 835 -12.50 25.10 14.02
C PHE A 835 -11.96 26.01 15.14
N CYS A 836 -12.84 26.60 15.95
CA CYS A 836 -12.43 27.37 17.14
C CYS A 836 -11.81 26.49 18.25
N HIS A 837 -12.21 25.22 18.39
CA HIS A 837 -11.66 24.28 19.38
C HIS A 837 -10.29 23.70 18.99
N ILE A 838 -9.98 23.54 17.69
CA ILE A 838 -8.66 23.08 17.20
C ILE A 838 -7.54 24.03 17.62
N LYS A 839 -7.82 25.32 17.82
CA LYS A 839 -6.82 26.28 18.31
C LYS A 839 -6.38 26.05 19.77
N TRP A 840 -6.96 25.09 20.51
CA TRP A 840 -6.76 24.99 21.97
C TRP A 840 -6.44 23.59 22.53
N TRP A 841 -6.08 22.57 21.73
CA TRP A 841 -5.67 21.26 22.28
C TRP A 841 -4.31 20.77 21.78
N PRO A 842 -3.39 20.34 22.68
CA PRO A 842 -2.18 19.61 22.34
C PRO A 842 -2.36 18.11 22.64
N SER A 843 -2.41 17.23 21.63
CA SER A 843 -2.11 15.77 21.79
C SER A 843 -1.99 15.02 20.44
N ASP A 844 -0.86 14.35 20.26
CA ASP A 844 -0.67 12.98 19.77
C ASP A 844 -1.47 12.49 18.55
N ASP A 845 -1.03 12.95 17.37
CA ASP A 845 -0.93 12.17 16.11
C ASP A 845 -0.13 13.04 15.11
N SER A 846 1.21 13.06 15.22
CA SER A 846 2.09 14.14 14.69
C SER A 846 1.94 14.47 13.21
N LEU A 847 1.47 13.54 12.36
CA LEU A 847 1.40 13.77 10.90
C LEU A 847 -0.02 13.92 10.34
N ARG A 848 -1.06 13.73 11.16
CA ARG A 848 -2.45 14.10 10.78
C ARG A 848 -2.85 15.52 11.23
N GLY A 849 -1.93 16.25 11.87
CA GLY A 849 -2.17 17.57 12.46
C GLY A 849 -1.35 18.74 11.89
N VAL A 850 -0.46 18.51 10.91
CA VAL A 850 0.37 19.57 10.31
C VAL A 850 -0.32 20.15 9.07
N SER A 851 -0.24 21.47 8.88
CA SER A 851 -0.75 22.12 7.65
C SER A 851 -0.12 21.49 6.41
N THR A 852 -0.90 21.25 5.36
CA THR A 852 -0.39 20.69 4.09
C THR A 852 0.74 21.54 3.51
N PHE A 853 0.65 22.86 3.66
CA PHE A 853 1.71 23.79 3.26
C PHE A 853 2.95 23.64 4.15
N MET A 854 2.79 23.43 5.46
CA MET A 854 3.92 23.22 6.36
C MET A 854 4.63 21.90 6.06
N GLN A 855 3.89 20.83 5.73
CA GLN A 855 4.48 19.58 5.27
C GLN A 855 5.29 19.78 3.99
N GLU A 856 4.74 20.53 3.04
CA GLU A 856 5.42 20.90 1.79
C GLU A 856 6.73 21.69 2.05
N MET A 857 6.72 22.63 3.00
CA MET A 857 7.92 23.37 3.39
C MET A 857 8.96 22.49 4.11
N LEU A 858 8.54 21.57 4.97
CA LEU A 858 9.44 20.65 5.67
C LEU A 858 10.10 19.66 4.69
N GLU A 859 9.33 19.10 3.76
CA GLU A 859 9.86 18.23 2.69
C GLU A 859 10.88 19.00 1.85
N THR A 860 10.54 20.23 1.42
CA THR A 860 11.46 21.04 0.61
C THR A 860 12.72 21.44 1.38
N ALA A 861 12.61 21.78 2.66
CA ALA A 861 13.76 22.06 3.50
C ALA A 861 14.69 20.84 3.68
N SER A 862 14.12 19.62 3.71
CA SER A 862 14.89 18.38 3.72
C SER A 862 15.67 18.19 2.43
N ILE A 863 15.04 18.47 1.27
CA ILE A 863 15.70 18.42 -0.05
C ILE A 863 16.86 19.40 -0.10
N LEU A 864 16.63 20.67 0.26
CA LEU A 864 17.65 21.72 0.16
C LEU A 864 18.87 21.48 1.06
N LYS A 865 18.68 20.82 2.21
CA LYS A 865 19.77 20.50 3.14
C LYS A 865 20.50 19.19 2.81
N GLY A 866 19.78 18.22 2.26
CA GLY A 866 20.29 16.88 1.99
C GLY A 866 20.86 16.69 0.59
N ALA A 867 20.43 17.50 -0.39
CA ALA A 867 20.84 17.36 -1.78
C ALA A 867 22.29 17.82 -2.01
N THR A 868 22.98 17.06 -2.85
CA THR A 868 24.34 17.34 -3.33
C THR A 868 24.31 17.60 -4.84
N GLU A 869 25.43 18.03 -5.43
CA GLU A 869 25.55 18.18 -6.89
C GLU A 869 25.31 16.87 -7.67
N LYS A 870 25.39 15.72 -6.99
CA LYS A 870 25.19 14.38 -7.55
C LYS A 870 23.76 13.87 -7.39
N SER A 871 22.90 14.61 -6.70
CA SER A 871 21.51 14.19 -6.42
C SER A 871 20.57 14.55 -7.58
N LEU A 872 19.57 13.72 -7.85
CA LEU A 872 18.46 14.07 -8.75
C LEU A 872 17.29 14.64 -7.95
N ILE A 873 16.83 15.83 -8.30
CA ILE A 873 15.75 16.51 -7.61
C ILE A 873 14.51 16.59 -8.50
N ILE A 874 13.38 16.14 -7.96
CA ILE A 874 12.08 16.18 -8.63
C ILE A 874 11.12 16.99 -7.76
N ILE A 875 10.62 18.11 -8.29
CA ILE A 875 9.66 18.97 -7.60
C ILE A 875 8.41 19.10 -8.47
N ASP A 876 7.27 18.77 -7.88
CA ASP A 876 5.95 18.91 -8.49
C ASP A 876 5.14 19.95 -7.73
N GLU A 877 4.86 21.06 -8.40
CA GLU A 877 3.82 22.01 -8.01
C GLU A 877 4.01 22.66 -6.63
N LEU A 878 5.25 23.07 -6.34
CA LEU A 878 5.61 23.79 -5.12
C LEU A 878 4.96 25.18 -5.04
N GLY A 879 4.55 25.59 -3.84
CA GLY A 879 4.04 26.92 -3.52
C GLY A 879 2.52 27.08 -3.67
N ARG A 880 1.78 26.01 -3.99
CA ARG A 880 0.31 26.08 -4.18
C ARG A 880 -0.49 26.31 -2.90
N GLY A 881 0.05 25.94 -1.74
CA GLY A 881 -0.66 25.98 -0.46
C GLY A 881 -0.74 27.36 0.22
N THR A 882 -0.23 28.42 -0.43
CA THR A 882 -0.11 29.77 0.14
C THR A 882 -0.59 30.85 -0.86
N SER A 883 -0.41 32.13 -0.54
CA SER A 883 -0.72 33.24 -1.45
C SER A 883 0.06 33.09 -2.77
N THR A 884 -0.51 33.49 -3.90
CA THR A 884 0.13 33.29 -5.22
C THR A 884 1.49 33.97 -5.31
N TYR A 885 1.63 35.18 -4.77
CA TYR A 885 2.89 35.92 -4.78
C TYR A 885 3.93 35.33 -3.83
N ASP A 886 3.54 34.92 -2.61
CA ASP A 886 4.49 34.26 -1.68
C ASP A 886 4.92 32.89 -2.21
N GLY A 887 3.98 32.13 -2.77
CA GLY A 887 4.24 30.82 -3.37
C GLY A 887 5.17 30.91 -4.58
N PHE A 888 4.95 31.89 -5.45
CA PHE A 888 5.84 32.21 -6.56
C PHE A 888 7.23 32.64 -6.08
N GLY A 889 7.31 33.58 -5.13
CA GLY A 889 8.58 34.08 -4.59
C GLY A 889 9.41 32.95 -3.94
N LEU A 890 8.76 32.05 -3.21
CA LEU A 890 9.41 30.85 -2.66
C LEU A 890 9.90 29.92 -3.78
N ALA A 891 9.06 29.61 -4.78
CA ALA A 891 9.46 28.76 -5.89
C ALA A 891 10.65 29.34 -6.67
N TRP A 892 10.67 30.66 -6.89
CA TRP A 892 11.79 31.37 -7.52
C TRP A 892 13.08 31.24 -6.71
N ALA A 893 13.05 31.63 -5.43
CA ALA A 893 14.21 31.59 -4.55
C ALA A 893 14.76 30.16 -4.39
N ILE A 894 13.89 29.16 -4.39
CA ILE A 894 14.28 27.75 -4.31
C ILE A 894 14.95 27.29 -5.61
N CYS A 895 14.41 27.64 -6.78
CA CYS A 895 15.08 27.33 -8.05
C CYS A 895 16.46 27.99 -8.13
N GLU A 896 16.57 29.25 -7.70
CA GLU A 896 17.84 29.97 -7.64
C GLU A 896 18.85 29.30 -6.73
N TYR A 897 18.43 28.91 -5.51
CA TYR A 897 19.28 28.16 -4.58
C TYR A 897 19.75 26.82 -5.18
N LEU A 898 18.84 26.09 -5.83
CA LEU A 898 19.17 24.80 -6.46
C LEU A 898 20.19 24.95 -7.60
N VAL A 899 20.15 26.05 -8.34
CA VAL A 899 21.09 26.32 -9.44
C VAL A 899 22.43 26.81 -8.91
N GLN A 900 22.44 27.78 -7.99
CA GLN A 900 23.68 28.44 -7.55
C GLN A 900 24.44 27.64 -6.50
N VAL A 901 23.71 27.09 -5.52
CA VAL A 901 24.27 26.46 -4.32
C VAL A 901 24.31 24.94 -4.48
N THR A 902 23.17 24.30 -4.77
CA THR A 902 23.10 22.83 -4.82
C THR A 902 23.67 22.23 -6.10
N ARG A 903 23.49 22.92 -7.25
CA ARG A 903 23.97 22.51 -8.60
C ARG A 903 23.58 21.09 -9.01
N ALA A 904 22.45 20.62 -8.49
CA ALA A 904 21.89 19.30 -8.77
C ALA A 904 21.00 19.33 -10.02
N PRO A 905 20.97 18.26 -10.83
CA PRO A 905 19.98 18.14 -11.90
C PRO A 905 18.57 18.15 -11.30
N THR A 906 17.74 19.05 -11.81
CA THR A 906 16.44 19.37 -11.21
C THR A 906 15.34 19.38 -12.28
N LEU A 907 14.26 18.64 -12.02
CA LEU A 907 13.01 18.72 -12.78
C LEU A 907 11.98 19.46 -11.93
N PHE A 908 11.55 20.63 -12.38
CA PHE A 908 10.61 21.47 -11.65
C PHE A 908 9.31 21.65 -12.45
N ALA A 909 8.29 20.88 -12.12
CA ALA A 909 6.96 21.06 -12.70
C ALA A 909 6.19 22.15 -11.94
N THR A 910 5.67 23.15 -12.66
CA THR A 910 5.01 24.30 -12.05
C THR A 910 3.78 24.78 -12.83
N HIS A 911 2.95 25.56 -12.13
CA HIS A 911 1.85 26.35 -12.71
C HIS A 911 2.18 27.82 -12.83
N PHE A 912 3.27 28.27 -12.20
CA PHE A 912 3.74 29.64 -12.29
C PHE A 912 4.42 29.83 -13.64
N HIS A 913 3.71 30.46 -14.58
CA HIS A 913 4.25 30.78 -15.89
C HIS A 913 5.37 31.82 -15.78
N GLU A 914 5.28 32.70 -14.80
CA GLU A 914 6.25 33.73 -14.45
C GLU A 914 7.64 33.14 -14.13
N LEU A 915 7.68 31.90 -13.63
CA LEU A 915 8.94 31.21 -13.33
C LEU A 915 9.76 30.93 -14.59
N THR A 916 9.14 30.90 -15.77
CA THR A 916 9.84 30.69 -17.05
C THR A 916 10.83 31.81 -17.38
N ALA A 917 10.63 33.00 -16.81
CA ALA A 917 11.57 34.12 -16.90
C ALA A 917 12.93 33.81 -16.26
N LEU A 918 13.03 32.83 -15.36
CA LEU A 918 14.28 32.42 -14.73
C LEU A 918 15.32 31.93 -15.76
N SER A 919 14.87 31.37 -16.89
CA SER A 919 15.76 30.97 -17.99
C SER A 919 16.40 32.14 -18.75
N GLN A 920 15.84 33.35 -18.61
CA GLN A 920 16.25 34.56 -19.31
C GLN A 920 16.98 35.56 -18.39
N GLY A 921 16.81 35.42 -17.08
CA GLY A 921 17.39 36.34 -16.10
C GLY A 921 18.90 36.17 -15.91
N THR A 922 19.61 37.28 -15.78
CA THR A 922 20.92 37.33 -15.10
C THR A 922 20.68 37.33 -13.59
N PHE A 923 21.33 36.43 -12.85
CA PHE A 923 21.28 36.46 -11.39
C PHE A 923 22.01 37.72 -10.91
N ASP A 924 21.30 38.58 -10.18
CA ASP A 924 21.82 39.85 -9.67
C ASP A 924 22.65 39.57 -8.43
N ASP A 925 23.89 39.15 -8.64
CA ASP A 925 24.91 39.24 -7.62
C ASP A 925 26.28 39.48 -8.26
N SER A 926 27.13 40.20 -7.52
CA SER A 926 28.47 40.75 -7.86
C SER A 926 29.55 39.78 -8.41
N SER A 927 29.15 38.62 -8.95
CA SER A 927 29.98 37.58 -9.58
C SER A 927 29.77 37.38 -11.09
N GLY A 928 28.78 38.04 -11.72
CA GLY A 928 28.66 38.10 -13.18
C GLY A 928 28.41 36.76 -13.91
N MET A 929 27.87 35.74 -13.24
CA MET A 929 27.41 34.51 -13.92
C MET A 929 25.96 34.64 -14.37
N ALA A 930 25.71 34.47 -15.68
CA ALA A 930 24.36 34.29 -16.23
C ALA A 930 23.67 33.06 -15.60
N ALA A 931 22.34 32.92 -15.77
CA ALA A 931 21.61 31.69 -15.41
C ALA A 931 21.98 30.51 -16.33
N VAL A 932 23.26 30.13 -16.34
CA VAL A 932 23.84 29.07 -17.16
C VAL A 932 23.29 27.73 -16.68
N GLY A 933 22.30 27.20 -17.40
CA GLY A 933 21.79 25.84 -17.19
C GLY A 933 20.31 25.70 -16.85
N VAL A 934 19.51 26.77 -16.90
CA VAL A 934 18.04 26.70 -16.75
C VAL A 934 17.37 26.66 -18.13
N ALA A 935 16.50 25.68 -18.36
CA ALA A 935 15.76 25.52 -19.61
C ALA A 935 14.25 25.38 -19.37
N ASN A 936 13.46 26.00 -20.24
CA ASN A 936 12.00 25.87 -20.22
C ASN A 936 11.53 24.73 -21.11
N TYR A 937 10.57 23.98 -20.61
CA TYR A 937 9.82 22.97 -21.32
C TYR A 937 8.34 23.12 -21.00
N HIS A 938 7.48 22.63 -21.89
CA HIS A 938 6.05 22.59 -21.65
C HIS A 938 5.41 21.33 -22.23
N VAL A 939 4.26 20.96 -21.68
CA VAL A 939 3.44 19.89 -22.22
C VAL A 939 2.43 20.46 -23.22
N GLY A 940 2.48 19.96 -24.45
CA GLY A 940 1.61 20.38 -25.54
C GLY A 940 0.14 20.00 -25.31
N ALA A 941 -0.75 20.92 -25.68
CA ALA A 941 -2.18 20.69 -25.74
C ALA A 941 -2.75 21.37 -26.99
N HIS A 942 -3.70 20.72 -27.64
CA HIS A 942 -4.34 21.22 -28.85
C HIS A 942 -5.82 21.53 -28.58
N ILE A 943 -6.28 22.70 -28.99
CA ILE A 943 -7.69 23.09 -28.97
C ILE A 943 -8.20 23.02 -30.41
N ASP A 944 -9.19 22.17 -30.67
CA ASP A 944 -9.89 22.19 -31.94
C ASP A 944 -10.74 23.47 -32.06
N PRO A 945 -10.48 24.37 -33.03
CA PRO A 945 -11.23 25.62 -33.19
C PRO A 945 -12.73 25.39 -33.45
N SER A 946 -13.08 24.28 -34.07
CA SER A 946 -14.44 23.96 -34.50
C SER A 946 -15.24 23.27 -33.39
N SER A 947 -14.64 22.27 -32.73
CA SER A 947 -15.31 21.48 -31.70
C SER A 947 -15.08 22.02 -30.27
N ARG A 948 -14.22 23.03 -30.11
CA ARG A 948 -13.74 23.57 -28.81
C ARG A 948 -13.23 22.49 -27.84
N LYS A 949 -12.77 21.36 -28.38
CA LYS A 949 -12.31 20.22 -27.59
C LYS A 949 -10.83 20.39 -27.29
N LEU A 950 -10.49 20.41 -26.00
CA LEU A 950 -9.10 20.36 -25.54
C LEU A 950 -8.61 18.91 -25.59
N THR A 951 -7.56 18.66 -26.37
CA THR A 951 -6.89 17.35 -26.46
C THR A 951 -5.47 17.49 -25.91
N MET A 952 -5.16 16.74 -24.86
CA MET A 952 -3.80 16.67 -24.33
C MET A 952 -2.93 15.87 -25.28
N LEU A 953 -1.80 16.44 -25.72
CA LEU A 953 -0.88 15.74 -26.62
C LEU A 953 0.09 14.84 -25.87
N TYR A 954 0.22 15.03 -24.54
CA TYR A 954 1.17 14.32 -23.66
C TYR A 954 2.63 14.35 -24.14
N LYS A 955 2.96 15.32 -25.01
CA LYS A 955 4.28 15.53 -25.58
C LYS A 955 4.94 16.73 -24.93
N VAL A 956 6.18 16.55 -24.48
CA VAL A 956 7.01 17.59 -23.88
C VAL A 956 7.84 18.24 -24.98
N GLU A 957 7.72 19.56 -25.09
CA GLU A 957 8.42 20.36 -26.11
C GLU A 957 9.21 21.49 -25.44
N PRO A 958 10.37 21.89 -26.02
CA PRO A 958 11.17 22.98 -25.50
C PRO A 958 10.44 24.31 -25.62
N GLY A 959 10.72 25.23 -24.70
CA GLY A 959 10.10 26.55 -24.62
C GLY A 959 9.01 26.66 -23.55
N ALA A 960 8.61 27.89 -23.25
CA ALA A 960 7.50 28.17 -22.35
C ALA A 960 6.15 27.96 -23.07
N CYS A 961 5.13 27.56 -22.33
CA CYS A 961 3.77 27.45 -22.87
C CYS A 961 3.21 28.82 -23.25
N ASP A 962 2.78 29.03 -24.50
CA ASP A 962 2.30 30.33 -25.00
C ASP A 962 1.00 30.83 -24.34
N GLN A 963 0.19 29.94 -23.76
CA GLN A 963 -1.15 30.27 -23.24
C GLN A 963 -1.53 29.47 -22.00
N SER A 964 -2.39 30.05 -21.15
CA SER A 964 -3.01 29.36 -20.03
C SER A 964 -4.33 28.70 -20.44
N PHE A 965 -4.47 27.40 -20.19
CA PHE A 965 -5.65 26.63 -20.61
C PHE A 965 -6.81 26.64 -19.59
N GLY A 966 -6.64 27.32 -18.44
CA GLY A 966 -7.59 27.24 -17.32
C GLY A 966 -9.03 27.64 -17.69
N ILE A 967 -9.18 28.71 -18.47
CA ILE A 967 -10.50 29.18 -18.91
C ILE A 967 -11.11 28.21 -19.94
N HIS A 968 -10.31 27.64 -20.83
CA HIS A 968 -10.78 26.64 -21.79
C HIS A 968 -11.21 25.33 -21.10
N VAL A 969 -10.54 24.95 -20.01
CA VAL A 969 -11.00 23.82 -19.16
C VAL A 969 -12.33 24.15 -18.50
N ALA A 970 -12.57 25.40 -18.08
CA ALA A 970 -13.85 25.83 -17.53
C ALA A 970 -14.98 25.83 -18.58
N GLU A 971 -14.68 26.25 -19.83
CA GLU A 971 -15.60 26.11 -20.97
C GLU A 971 -15.97 24.64 -21.20
N PHE A 972 -14.97 23.75 -21.20
CA PHE A 972 -15.18 22.31 -21.34
C PHE A 972 -16.00 21.71 -20.18
N ALA A 973 -15.83 22.22 -18.97
CA ALA A 973 -16.63 21.85 -17.82
C ALA A 973 -18.07 22.41 -17.86
N ASN A 974 -18.48 23.03 -18.98
CA ASN A 974 -19.78 23.65 -19.21
C ASN A 974 -20.12 24.73 -18.17
N PHE A 975 -19.15 25.58 -17.84
CA PHE A 975 -19.41 26.75 -17.01
C PHE A 975 -20.37 27.71 -17.74
N PRO A 976 -21.21 28.45 -17.00
CA PRO A 976 -22.08 29.44 -17.63
C PRO A 976 -21.28 30.44 -18.48
N GLU A 977 -21.74 30.73 -19.69
CA GLU A 977 -21.02 31.62 -20.62
C GLU A 977 -20.74 33.01 -20.01
N SER A 978 -21.64 33.50 -19.17
CA SER A 978 -21.45 34.75 -18.42
C SER A 978 -20.25 34.70 -17.47
N VAL A 979 -19.99 33.55 -16.84
CA VAL A 979 -18.84 33.33 -15.94
C VAL A 979 -17.56 33.24 -16.76
N VAL A 980 -17.57 32.50 -17.86
CA VAL A 980 -16.41 32.38 -18.77
C VAL A 980 -16.05 33.75 -19.36
N ALA A 981 -17.03 34.51 -19.85
CA ALA A 981 -16.82 35.84 -20.41
C ALA A 981 -16.21 36.80 -19.39
N LEU A 982 -16.71 36.77 -18.14
CA LEU A 982 -16.13 37.55 -17.05
C LEU A 982 -14.71 37.10 -16.70
N ALA A 983 -14.45 35.79 -16.66
CA ALA A 983 -13.14 35.23 -16.40
C ALA A 983 -12.12 35.64 -17.48
N LYS A 984 -12.50 35.59 -18.77
CA LYS A 984 -11.66 36.07 -19.89
C LYS A 984 -11.34 37.55 -19.75
N ARG A 985 -12.34 38.38 -19.43
CA ARG A 985 -12.14 39.82 -19.22
C ARG A 985 -11.16 40.06 -18.07
N LYS A 986 -11.35 39.39 -16.93
CA LYS A 986 -10.47 39.52 -15.77
C LYS A 986 -9.06 39.00 -16.01
N ALA A 987 -8.90 37.91 -16.76
CA ALA A 987 -7.58 37.42 -17.16
C ALA A 987 -6.83 38.44 -18.03
N ALA A 988 -7.51 39.03 -19.03
CA ALA A 988 -6.92 40.08 -19.87
C ALA A 988 -6.52 41.34 -19.06
N GLU A 989 -7.30 41.73 -18.05
CA GLU A 989 -6.92 42.82 -17.13
C GLU A 989 -5.63 42.51 -16.34
N LEU A 990 -5.47 41.25 -15.88
CA LEU A 990 -4.34 40.81 -15.07
C LEU A 990 -3.06 40.59 -15.91
N GLU A 991 -3.17 40.09 -17.14
CA GLU A 991 -2.03 39.97 -18.07
C GLU A 991 -1.42 41.34 -18.39
N ASN A 992 -2.26 42.36 -18.56
CA ASN A 992 -1.81 43.73 -18.82
C ASN A 992 -1.16 44.41 -17.60
N SER A 993 -1.39 43.91 -16.38
CA SER A 993 -0.78 44.45 -15.16
C SER A 993 0.51 43.75 -14.74
N ALA A 994 0.79 42.55 -15.27
CA ALA A 994 2.01 41.78 -15.00
C ALA A 994 3.23 42.22 -15.83
N GLN A 995 3.05 43.02 -16.89
CA GLN A 995 4.14 43.55 -17.72
C GLN A 995 4.64 44.92 -17.20
N THR A 996 5.45 44.91 -16.14
CA THR A 996 6.30 46.07 -15.78
C THR A 996 7.72 45.87 -16.34
N PRO A 997 8.35 46.90 -16.92
CA PRO A 997 9.57 46.73 -17.71
C PRO A 997 10.79 46.59 -16.80
N ILE A 998 11.46 45.45 -16.89
CA ILE A 998 12.86 45.30 -16.49
C ILE A 998 13.69 45.79 -17.69
N THR A 999 14.48 46.82 -17.44
CA THR A 999 15.37 47.50 -18.39
C THR A 999 16.33 46.53 -19.09
N SER A 1000 16.40 46.58 -20.42
CA SER A 1000 17.61 46.20 -21.16
C SER A 1000 17.70 46.92 -22.51
N ASP A 1001 18.83 47.58 -22.73
CA ASP A 1001 19.32 48.01 -24.03
C ASP A 1001 19.99 46.82 -24.75
N ASN A 1002 19.82 46.80 -26.08
CA ASN A 1002 20.56 46.07 -27.12
C ASN A 1002 20.38 44.54 -27.19
N PHE A 1003 19.76 44.05 -28.29
CA PHE A 1003 20.47 43.55 -29.48
C PHE A 1003 19.50 43.18 -30.63
N ASN A 1004 19.97 43.42 -31.86
CA ASN A 1004 19.40 42.99 -33.14
C ASN A 1004 19.62 41.48 -33.37
N GLU A 1005 18.62 40.76 -33.91
CA GLU A 1005 18.76 39.81 -35.05
C GLU A 1005 17.42 39.16 -35.48
N GLU A 1006 17.45 38.46 -36.61
CA GLU A 1006 16.52 38.44 -37.76
C GLU A 1006 15.16 37.68 -37.68
N PRO A 1007 14.24 37.92 -38.65
CA PRO A 1007 12.83 37.57 -38.56
C PRO A 1007 12.45 36.28 -39.32
N GLY A 1008 11.71 35.39 -38.66
CA GLY A 1008 11.07 34.24 -39.28
C GLY A 1008 9.71 33.91 -38.67
N ALA A 1009 8.68 33.98 -39.52
CA ALA A 1009 7.29 33.54 -39.33
C ALA A 1009 6.29 34.52 -38.69
N LYS A 1010 5.32 34.88 -39.53
CA LYS A 1010 4.21 35.83 -39.38
C LYS A 1010 3.43 35.67 -38.06
N ARG A 1011 3.59 36.63 -37.13
CA ARG A 1011 2.65 36.89 -36.04
C ARG A 1011 1.65 37.98 -36.45
N ILE A 1012 0.39 37.75 -36.10
CA ILE A 1012 -0.68 38.75 -36.11
C ILE A 1012 -0.28 39.86 -35.13
N GLN A 1013 -0.30 41.09 -35.62
CA GLN A 1013 0.03 42.39 -35.01
C GLN A 1013 0.03 42.44 -33.46
N VAL A 1014 1.20 42.23 -32.85
CA VAL A 1014 1.50 42.54 -31.44
C VAL A 1014 2.33 43.83 -31.43
N CYS A 1015 1.95 44.82 -30.60
CA CYS A 1015 2.71 46.06 -30.43
C CYS A 1015 4.17 45.78 -30.06
N SER A 1016 5.11 46.59 -30.57
CA SER A 1016 6.52 46.50 -30.20
C SER A 1016 6.72 46.82 -28.71
N SER A 1017 7.77 46.24 -28.09
CA SER A 1017 8.17 46.55 -26.70
C SER A 1017 8.35 48.06 -26.47
N ASP A 1018 8.91 48.74 -27.47
CA ASP A 1018 9.11 50.19 -27.45
C ASP A 1018 7.79 50.98 -27.50
N ASP A 1019 6.81 50.53 -28.28
CA ASP A 1019 5.48 51.15 -28.31
C ASP A 1019 4.76 50.99 -26.97
N MET A 1020 4.90 49.84 -26.30
CA MET A 1020 4.29 49.63 -24.99
C MET A 1020 4.92 50.51 -23.90
N ALA A 1021 6.26 50.59 -23.85
CA ALA A 1021 6.98 51.39 -22.87
C ALA A 1021 6.70 52.90 -23.03
N THR A 1022 6.77 53.40 -24.27
CA THR A 1022 6.48 54.81 -24.59
C THR A 1022 5.01 55.15 -24.37
N GLY A 1023 4.10 54.23 -24.72
CA GLY A 1023 2.67 54.39 -24.51
C GLY A 1023 2.28 54.42 -23.04
N ALA A 1024 2.84 53.52 -22.23
CA ALA A 1024 2.61 53.48 -20.79
C ALA A 1024 3.15 54.71 -20.07
N ALA A 1025 4.35 55.19 -20.45
CA ALA A 1025 4.92 56.42 -19.90
C ALA A 1025 4.05 57.65 -20.21
N ARG A 1026 3.51 57.74 -21.43
CA ARG A 1026 2.60 58.84 -21.81
C ARG A 1026 1.26 58.78 -21.07
N ALA A 1027 0.69 57.58 -20.89
CA ALA A 1027 -0.54 57.38 -20.12
C ALA A 1027 -0.35 57.79 -18.64
N ARG A 1028 0.79 57.44 -18.02
CA ARG A 1028 1.13 57.91 -16.66
C ARG A 1028 1.21 59.43 -16.58
N ARG A 1029 1.87 60.07 -17.57
CA ARG A 1029 1.98 61.53 -17.63
C ARG A 1029 0.61 62.21 -17.70
N PHE A 1030 -0.31 61.69 -18.50
CA PHE A 1030 -1.69 62.18 -18.55
C PHE A 1030 -2.39 62.10 -17.18
N LEU A 1031 -2.24 60.97 -16.48
CA LEU A 1031 -2.82 60.79 -15.14
C LEU A 1031 -2.20 61.73 -14.10
N GLU A 1032 -0.89 61.98 -14.17
CA GLU A 1032 -0.22 62.96 -13.31
C GLU A 1032 -0.66 64.39 -13.59
N GLU A 1033 -0.81 64.76 -14.87
CA GLU A 1033 -1.28 66.08 -15.29
C GLU A 1033 -2.74 66.30 -14.87
N PHE A 1034 -3.59 65.26 -14.94
CA PHE A 1034 -4.96 65.28 -14.44
C PHE A 1034 -5.00 65.39 -12.90
N ALA A 1035 -4.20 64.60 -12.18
CA ALA A 1035 -4.17 64.60 -10.72
C ALA A 1035 -3.65 65.92 -10.11
N LYS A 1036 -2.79 66.65 -10.84
CA LYS A 1036 -2.28 67.97 -10.43
C LYS A 1036 -3.27 69.12 -10.71
N MET A 1037 -4.43 68.86 -11.32
CA MET A 1037 -5.42 69.90 -11.56
C MET A 1037 -6.08 70.34 -10.25
N PRO A 1038 -6.13 71.65 -9.95
CA PRO A 1038 -6.81 72.17 -8.76
C PRO A 1038 -8.33 72.21 -9.03
N LEU A 1039 -8.97 71.04 -9.09
CA LEU A 1039 -10.40 70.89 -9.38
C LEU A 1039 -11.27 71.70 -8.39
N ASP A 1040 -10.78 71.86 -7.16
CA ASP A 1040 -11.45 72.58 -6.07
C ASP A 1040 -11.49 74.10 -6.29
N GLN A 1041 -10.65 74.61 -7.18
CA GLN A 1041 -10.49 76.05 -7.48
C GLN A 1041 -10.99 76.41 -8.89
N MET A 1042 -11.53 75.44 -9.63
CA MET A 1042 -11.98 75.61 -11.02
C MET A 1042 -13.51 75.61 -11.12
N ASP A 1043 -14.05 76.44 -12.00
CA ASP A 1043 -15.46 76.33 -12.40
C ASP A 1043 -15.68 75.04 -13.23
N VAL A 1044 -16.86 74.43 -13.12
CA VAL A 1044 -17.19 73.13 -13.76
C VAL A 1044 -16.97 73.18 -15.27
N LYS A 1045 -17.25 74.33 -15.91
CA LYS A 1045 -16.98 74.52 -17.34
C LYS A 1045 -15.47 74.52 -17.66
N GLN A 1046 -14.66 75.15 -16.81
CA GLN A 1046 -13.21 75.21 -16.98
C GLN A 1046 -12.56 73.85 -16.71
N ALA A 1047 -13.04 73.13 -15.69
CA ALA A 1047 -12.61 71.76 -15.42
C ALA A 1047 -12.92 70.84 -16.61
N MET A 1048 -14.14 70.86 -17.13
CA MET A 1048 -14.54 70.05 -18.29
C MET A 1048 -13.74 70.40 -19.57
N GLN A 1049 -13.44 71.68 -19.80
CA GLN A 1049 -12.59 72.09 -20.93
C GLN A 1049 -11.14 71.60 -20.78
N ASN A 1050 -10.57 71.69 -19.58
CA ASN A 1050 -9.20 71.24 -19.32
C ASN A 1050 -9.07 69.72 -19.41
N VAL A 1051 -10.06 68.98 -18.92
CA VAL A 1051 -10.12 67.52 -19.08
C VAL A 1051 -10.29 67.15 -20.55
N SER A 1052 -11.20 67.81 -21.27
CA SER A 1052 -11.39 67.59 -22.71
C SER A 1052 -10.13 67.89 -23.54
N ARG A 1053 -9.31 68.85 -23.10
CA ARG A 1053 -8.03 69.17 -23.72
C ARG A 1053 -7.02 68.05 -23.50
N LEU A 1054 -6.85 67.60 -22.26
CA LEU A 1054 -5.93 66.49 -21.94
C LEU A 1054 -6.33 65.19 -22.64
N THR A 1055 -7.63 64.88 -22.72
CA THR A 1055 -8.10 63.68 -23.41
C THR A 1055 -7.86 63.77 -24.92
N CYS A 1056 -8.09 64.93 -25.54
CA CYS A 1056 -7.80 65.15 -26.96
C CYS A 1056 -6.30 65.05 -27.27
N GLU A 1057 -5.43 65.50 -26.37
CA GLU A 1057 -3.98 65.33 -26.48
C GLU A 1057 -3.59 63.85 -26.41
N LEU A 1058 -4.16 63.09 -25.47
CA LEU A 1058 -3.91 61.64 -25.35
C LEU A 1058 -4.42 60.86 -26.58
N GLU A 1059 -5.58 61.22 -27.13
CA GLU A 1059 -6.12 60.63 -28.36
C GLU A 1059 -5.23 60.91 -29.59
N LYS A 1060 -4.67 62.12 -29.70
CA LYS A 1060 -3.72 62.46 -30.76
C LYS A 1060 -2.42 61.66 -30.66
N ASP A 1061 -1.96 61.41 -29.43
CA ASP A 1061 -0.77 60.60 -29.17
C ASP A 1061 -1.06 59.10 -29.42
N ALA A 1062 -2.27 58.64 -29.12
CA ALA A 1062 -2.72 57.28 -29.44
C ALA A 1062 -2.78 56.98 -30.95
N ALA A 1063 -2.98 57.99 -31.80
CA ALA A 1063 -2.88 57.81 -33.24
C ALA A 1063 -1.46 57.43 -33.71
N LYS A 1064 -0.43 57.73 -32.89
CA LYS A 1064 0.99 57.50 -33.21
C LYS A 1064 1.59 56.28 -32.50
N ASN A 1065 0.88 55.69 -31.54
CA ASN A 1065 1.36 54.57 -30.74
C ASN A 1065 0.31 53.45 -30.73
N ALA A 1066 0.67 52.28 -31.27
CA ALA A 1066 -0.27 51.18 -31.47
C ALA A 1066 -0.85 50.62 -30.16
N TRP A 1067 -0.08 50.68 -29.06
CA TRP A 1067 -0.52 50.22 -27.74
C TRP A 1067 -1.53 51.17 -27.10
N LEU A 1068 -1.26 52.48 -27.12
CA LEU A 1068 -2.21 53.50 -26.67
C LEU A 1068 -3.52 53.43 -27.44
N LYS A 1069 -3.47 53.14 -28.75
CA LYS A 1069 -4.66 52.99 -29.59
C LYS A 1069 -5.58 51.86 -29.13
N GLN A 1070 -5.02 50.77 -28.59
CA GLN A 1070 -5.82 49.66 -28.06
C GLN A 1070 -6.66 50.06 -26.85
N LEU A 1071 -6.18 50.96 -25.98
CA LEU A 1071 -6.93 51.46 -24.82
C LEU A 1071 -8.21 52.20 -25.22
N PHE A 1072 -8.20 52.90 -26.36
CA PHE A 1072 -9.36 53.61 -26.91
C PHE A 1072 -10.29 52.72 -27.75
N LEU A 1073 -9.85 51.52 -28.14
CA LEU A 1073 -10.68 50.55 -28.87
C LEU A 1073 -11.53 49.67 -27.92
N THR A 1074 -11.18 49.64 -26.63
CA THR A 1074 -11.89 48.90 -25.58
C THR A 1074 -13.06 49.64 -24.92
N SER A 1075 -13.32 50.91 -25.30
CA SER A 1075 -14.42 51.73 -24.78
C SER A 1075 -15.69 51.68 -25.64
#